data_AF-A0A357YNM1-F1
#
_entry.id   AF-A0A357YNM1-F1
#
_cell.length_a   1.000
_cell.length_b   1.000
_cell.length_c   1.000
_cell.angle_alpha   90.00
_cell.angle_beta   90.00
_cell.angle_gamma   90.00
#
_symmetry.space_group_name_H-M   'P 1'
#
loop_
_entity.id
_entity.type
_entity.pdbx_description
1 polymer ?
#
loop_
_entity_poly.entity_id
_entity_poly.type
_entity_poly.pdbx_seq_one_letter_code
_entity_poly.pdbx_strand_id
1 'polypeptide(L)'
;MIRRKLMIKESVTETFIKFYSKKKFFEIVILLLVLFINSGSDYQSRKNDKDKQINNGRVYIPYTLPWDDMPIDLSFIYKKDKPAGNHGFLKVVGDKFVFEDGTEARFWGTDFNGSQCFPSHEHSEKVAKRLAKVGINIVRFHQMDAEWPVPNIFQFTRGENKSNTRSFDPESVDKLDYLIYCLKKEGIYVYMDCLTYRRFKTGDGIENPDNIKDAAKPYSNYDRKLIELQKQYNYNMWKHINPYTKLSYSDDPVIALVDITNENDFYTWSPTVEPYRSDLEKIYRDWAAKQGIKVSEKKVVFDKSDEKILPFYIDVTKEYNTEMSSHLRDIGVKIPITGSNLHGNWSRRWAHLTSQLCTDFIDSHEYWSGGEHWRDRNGVFGNESMTGSLKNMIPSFAFSHIGSKPFFISEWDNAWPNEWRSESSILLASVAALQGWDGLAIHTYRYSLDENVDMIGKPITGGAIGNGYHRGGVFDTFNDPAKFGLFYHAALILRRNDVKKAEKTVSIKADDLFTSPNIKALELTAEKHRVEIVLPNMRAKGDIVLEPNDSIDDAKLLEVTSDTKELYRNLKKRIGWIDTQKTKAVYGFVGKEGEISLNDVRFSVKTDFATVAISSLTDEPIRSSDNLLLTAVGRADNTNSKYNQDRTQQLDPGHGPILIEIIEATIEIKTEKKNLRVMSINPQGSITGYMPSEYKDGVFRFTIGEEFQSMYYLIQAL
;
A
#
# COMPACT_ATOMS: atom_id res chain seq x y z
N MET A 1 -78.75 -13.09 -23.41
CA MET A 1 -78.14 -13.24 -24.76
C MET A 1 -77.04 -14.28 -24.61
N ILE A 2 -77.03 -15.50 -25.19
CA ILE A 2 -77.59 -16.11 -26.42
C ILE A 2 -76.77 -15.80 -27.70
N ARG A 3 -76.36 -16.90 -28.38
CA ARG A 3 -75.50 -17.06 -29.60
C ARG A 3 -73.98 -16.99 -29.33
N ARG A 4 -73.11 -17.88 -29.85
CA ARG A 4 -73.17 -19.20 -30.57
C ARG A 4 -71.73 -19.83 -30.41
N LYS A 5 -71.42 -21.11 -30.10
CA LYS A 5 -71.77 -22.47 -30.65
C LYS A 5 -71.39 -22.63 -32.14
N LEU A 6 -70.64 -23.62 -32.66
CA LEU A 6 -70.31 -25.06 -32.36
C LEU A 6 -68.79 -25.37 -32.65
N MET A 7 -68.10 -26.40 -32.13
CA MET A 7 -67.98 -27.86 -32.51
C MET A 7 -67.52 -28.14 -33.99
N ILE A 8 -66.83 -29.24 -34.43
CA ILE A 8 -66.51 -30.58 -33.85
C ILE A 8 -65.42 -31.38 -34.68
N LYS A 9 -64.71 -32.39 -34.11
CA LYS A 9 -63.99 -33.55 -34.77
C LYS A 9 -62.85 -33.22 -35.80
N GLU A 10 -61.99 -34.07 -36.40
CA GLU A 10 -61.42 -35.46 -36.27
C GLU A 10 -60.20 -35.64 -37.24
N SER A 11 -59.40 -36.71 -37.39
CA SER A 11 -59.21 -38.05 -36.74
C SER A 11 -57.91 -38.77 -37.25
N VAL A 12 -57.30 -39.63 -36.40
CA VAL A 12 -56.60 -40.91 -36.73
C VAL A 12 -55.25 -40.91 -37.50
N THR A 13 -54.43 -41.90 -37.13
CA THR A 13 -53.10 -42.32 -37.65
C THR A 13 -53.06 -42.91 -39.06
N GLU A 14 -51.93 -42.74 -39.77
CA GLU A 14 -51.10 -43.81 -40.38
C GLU A 14 -49.76 -43.20 -40.87
N THR A 15 -48.58 -43.66 -40.40
CA THR A 15 -47.75 -44.77 -40.90
C THR A 15 -46.88 -44.43 -42.12
N PHE A 16 -45.57 -44.23 -41.90
CA PHE A 16 -44.51 -44.86 -42.72
C PHE A 16 -43.13 -44.78 -42.04
N ILE A 17 -42.53 -45.94 -41.75
CA ILE A 17 -41.12 -46.08 -41.33
C ILE A 17 -40.31 -46.62 -42.51
N LYS A 18 -39.13 -46.05 -42.80
CA LYS A 18 -37.92 -46.82 -43.19
C LYS A 18 -36.63 -45.99 -43.33
N PHE A 19 -35.53 -46.63 -42.92
CA PHE A 19 -34.12 -46.41 -43.28
C PHE A 19 -33.53 -44.97 -43.29
N TYR A 20 -32.84 -44.64 -42.19
CA TYR A 20 -31.46 -44.14 -42.26
C TYR A 20 -30.59 -44.93 -41.25
N SER A 21 -29.33 -45.20 -41.58
CA SER A 21 -28.49 -46.11 -40.77
C SER A 21 -27.84 -45.40 -39.57
N LYS A 22 -27.85 -46.05 -38.40
CA LYS A 22 -27.27 -45.52 -37.15
C LYS A 22 -25.79 -45.10 -37.28
N LYS A 23 -25.04 -45.72 -38.21
CA LYS A 23 -23.61 -45.45 -38.41
C LYS A 23 -23.34 -44.03 -38.91
N LYS A 24 -24.07 -43.56 -39.93
CA LYS A 24 -23.93 -42.19 -40.44
C LYS A 24 -24.30 -41.13 -39.41
N PHE A 25 -25.31 -41.39 -38.57
CA PHE A 25 -25.66 -40.47 -37.49
C PHE A 25 -24.53 -40.33 -36.46
N PHE A 26 -23.89 -41.44 -36.08
CA PHE A 26 -22.75 -41.44 -35.16
C PHE A 26 -21.51 -40.77 -35.77
N GLU A 27 -21.23 -41.03 -37.05
CA GLU A 27 -20.14 -40.38 -37.80
C GLU A 27 -20.36 -38.86 -37.92
N ILE A 28 -21.59 -38.39 -38.18
CA ILE A 28 -21.94 -36.96 -38.21
C ILE A 28 -21.84 -36.32 -36.81
N VAL A 29 -22.29 -37.00 -35.76
CA VAL A 29 -22.18 -36.48 -34.37
C VAL A 29 -20.71 -36.37 -33.95
N ILE A 30 -19.85 -37.34 -34.30
CA ILE A 30 -18.42 -37.25 -34.05
C ILE A 30 -17.78 -36.12 -34.87
N LEU A 31 -18.15 -35.96 -36.15
CA LEU A 31 -17.62 -34.87 -36.98
C LEU A 31 -18.02 -33.49 -36.43
N LEU A 32 -19.27 -33.34 -35.96
CA LEU A 32 -19.75 -32.13 -35.30
C LEU A 32 -19.06 -31.88 -33.95
N LEU A 33 -18.80 -32.93 -33.15
CA LEU A 33 -18.02 -32.80 -31.91
C LEU A 33 -16.58 -32.38 -32.18
N VAL A 34 -15.89 -32.98 -33.16
CA VAL A 34 -14.53 -32.58 -33.55
C VAL A 34 -14.51 -31.14 -34.09
N LEU A 35 -15.52 -30.73 -34.86
CA LEU A 35 -15.66 -29.34 -35.31
C LEU A 35 -15.97 -28.37 -34.15
N PHE A 36 -16.75 -28.77 -33.14
CA PHE A 36 -16.99 -27.97 -31.93
C PHE A 36 -15.76 -27.89 -31.01
N ILE A 37 -14.95 -28.94 -30.93
CA ILE A 37 -13.70 -28.95 -30.16
C ILE A 37 -12.65 -28.06 -30.83
N ASN A 38 -12.43 -28.24 -32.14
CA ASN A 38 -11.47 -27.44 -32.89
C ASN A 38 -11.91 -25.98 -33.07
N SER A 39 -13.21 -25.67 -33.14
CA SER A 39 -13.66 -24.27 -33.09
C SER A 39 -13.72 -23.72 -31.67
N GLY A 40 -13.92 -24.54 -30.63
CA GLY A 40 -13.94 -24.08 -29.23
C GLY A 40 -12.61 -23.49 -28.77
N SER A 41 -11.50 -24.17 -29.06
CA SER A 41 -10.14 -23.67 -28.78
C SER A 41 -9.79 -22.45 -29.63
N ASP A 42 -10.04 -22.53 -30.93
CA ASP A 42 -9.70 -21.51 -31.93
C ASP A 42 -10.61 -20.25 -31.85
N TYR A 43 -11.78 -20.33 -31.21
CA TYR A 43 -12.66 -19.18 -30.97
C TYR A 43 -12.33 -18.43 -29.68
N GLN A 44 -11.74 -19.08 -28.67
CA GLN A 44 -11.21 -18.37 -27.50
C GLN A 44 -9.88 -17.66 -27.83
N SER A 45 -8.95 -18.30 -28.53
CA SER A 45 -7.69 -17.66 -28.95
C SER A 45 -7.94 -16.40 -29.80
N ARG A 46 -8.78 -16.51 -30.83
CA ARG A 46 -9.16 -15.40 -31.72
C ARG A 46 -9.98 -14.30 -31.05
N LYS A 47 -10.50 -14.52 -29.84
CA LYS A 47 -11.14 -13.45 -29.07
C LYS A 47 -10.08 -12.60 -28.36
N ASN A 48 -9.09 -13.24 -27.73
CA ASN A 48 -7.98 -12.54 -27.08
C ASN A 48 -7.13 -11.71 -28.06
N ASP A 49 -7.01 -12.12 -29.34
CA ASP A 49 -6.29 -11.34 -30.35
C ASP A 49 -6.98 -10.03 -30.77
N LYS A 50 -8.29 -9.86 -30.54
CA LYS A 50 -9.01 -8.65 -30.96
C LYS A 50 -8.82 -7.45 -30.03
N ASP A 51 -8.51 -7.72 -28.76
CA ASP A 51 -8.34 -6.67 -27.74
C ASP A 51 -6.85 -6.32 -27.52
N LYS A 52 -5.94 -6.95 -28.29
CA LYS A 52 -4.51 -6.64 -28.29
C LYS A 52 -4.24 -5.28 -28.93
N GLN A 53 -3.54 -4.42 -28.20
CA GLN A 53 -3.08 -3.13 -28.73
C GLN A 53 -1.58 -3.18 -28.95
N ILE A 54 -1.13 -2.82 -30.16
CA ILE A 54 0.29 -2.70 -30.50
C ILE A 54 0.61 -1.21 -30.58
N ASN A 55 1.48 -0.72 -29.67
CA ASN A 55 1.88 0.67 -29.61
C ASN A 55 3.40 0.78 -29.47
N ASN A 56 4.06 1.46 -30.41
CA ASN A 56 5.53 1.55 -30.49
C ASN A 56 6.26 0.19 -30.41
N GLY A 57 5.64 -0.87 -30.96
CA GLY A 57 6.17 -2.25 -30.94
C GLY A 57 5.88 -3.05 -29.66
N ARG A 58 5.35 -2.43 -28.61
CA ARG A 58 4.91 -3.11 -27.38
C ARG A 58 3.52 -3.71 -27.57
N VAL A 59 3.29 -4.90 -27.01
CA VAL A 59 1.98 -5.58 -27.01
C VAL A 59 1.30 -5.36 -25.66
N TYR A 60 0.04 -4.93 -25.69
CA TYR A 60 -0.79 -4.74 -24.51
C TYR A 60 -2.03 -5.65 -24.55
N ILE A 61 -2.48 -6.15 -23.39
CA ILE A 61 -3.76 -6.87 -23.23
C ILE A 61 -4.62 -6.25 -22.12
N PRO A 62 -5.95 -6.42 -22.15
CA PRO A 62 -6.81 -6.13 -21.02
C PRO A 62 -6.46 -6.99 -19.80
N TYR A 63 -6.21 -6.35 -18.65
CA TYR A 63 -5.94 -7.04 -17.38
C TYR A 63 -6.39 -6.20 -16.17
N THR A 64 -7.70 -6.04 -16.04
CA THR A 64 -8.32 -5.40 -14.87
C THR A 64 -8.41 -6.38 -13.70
N LEU A 65 -7.77 -6.08 -12.57
CA LEU A 65 -7.95 -6.84 -11.33
C LEU A 65 -9.35 -6.54 -10.74
N PRO A 66 -10.18 -7.54 -10.41
CA PRO A 66 -11.49 -7.31 -9.80
C PRO A 66 -11.37 -6.69 -8.41
N TRP A 67 -12.43 -6.01 -7.92
CA TRP A 67 -12.42 -5.29 -6.64
C TRP A 67 -12.77 -6.17 -5.43
N ASP A 68 -13.50 -7.26 -5.68
CA ASP A 68 -14.12 -8.17 -4.71
C ASP A 68 -13.39 -9.50 -4.57
N ASP A 69 -12.56 -9.87 -5.54
CA ASP A 69 -11.70 -11.04 -5.47
C ASP A 69 -10.31 -10.80 -6.08
N MET A 70 -9.41 -11.79 -5.95
CA MET A 70 -8.10 -11.85 -6.60
C MET A 70 -7.80 -13.26 -7.14
N PRO A 71 -7.07 -13.39 -8.26
CA PRO A 71 -6.98 -14.65 -9.04
C PRO A 71 -6.13 -15.75 -8.40
N ILE A 72 -5.34 -15.45 -7.38
CA ILE A 72 -4.53 -16.40 -6.61
C ILE A 72 -4.81 -16.16 -5.12
N ASP A 73 -4.72 -17.21 -4.31
CA ASP A 73 -4.98 -17.17 -2.86
C ASP A 73 -3.72 -17.57 -2.08
N LEU A 74 -3.10 -16.63 -1.36
CA LEU A 74 -2.02 -16.89 -0.40
C LEU A 74 -2.51 -17.12 1.03
N SER A 75 -3.81 -16.96 1.31
CA SER A 75 -4.33 -16.97 2.68
C SER A 75 -4.21 -18.35 3.36
N PHE A 76 -3.97 -19.42 2.59
CA PHE A 76 -3.61 -20.73 3.11
C PHE A 76 -2.25 -20.75 3.83
N ILE A 77 -1.28 -19.95 3.39
CA ILE A 77 0.06 -19.82 4.00
C ILE A 77 -0.07 -19.19 5.39
N TYR A 78 -0.95 -18.20 5.51
CA TYR A 78 -1.20 -17.42 6.72
C TYR A 78 -2.37 -17.97 7.56
N LYS A 79 -2.78 -19.23 7.35
CA LYS A 79 -3.95 -19.82 8.01
C LYS A 79 -3.84 -19.84 9.54
N LYS A 80 -2.62 -19.89 10.09
CA LYS A 80 -2.36 -19.82 11.54
C LYS A 80 -2.61 -18.43 12.14
N ASP A 81 -2.59 -17.38 11.32
CA ASP A 81 -2.73 -15.97 11.72
C ASP A 81 -4.23 -15.56 11.83
N LYS A 82 -5.16 -16.49 11.57
CA LYS A 82 -6.62 -16.26 11.60
C LYS A 82 -7.27 -16.82 12.89
N PRO A 83 -8.20 -16.09 13.54
CA PRO A 83 -8.54 -14.69 13.33
C PRO A 83 -7.47 -13.75 13.90
N ALA A 84 -7.40 -12.51 13.40
CA ALA A 84 -6.52 -11.49 13.99
C ALA A 84 -6.89 -11.23 15.46
N GLY A 85 -5.85 -11.01 16.28
CA GLY A 85 -5.94 -10.94 17.74
C GLY A 85 -5.87 -12.30 18.45
N ASN A 86 -5.73 -13.41 17.71
CA ASN A 86 -5.44 -14.74 18.27
C ASN A 86 -4.11 -14.81 19.04
N HIS A 87 -3.11 -14.02 18.65
CA HIS A 87 -1.82 -13.88 19.33
C HIS A 87 -1.86 -12.94 20.56
N GLY A 88 -3.01 -12.33 20.87
CA GLY A 88 -3.17 -11.30 21.90
C GLY A 88 -2.89 -9.88 21.40
N PHE A 89 -2.81 -8.92 22.32
CA PHE A 89 -2.47 -7.52 21.98
C PHE A 89 -1.03 -7.36 21.46
N LEU A 90 -0.85 -6.39 20.56
CA LEU A 90 0.49 -5.97 20.13
C LEU A 90 1.22 -5.24 21.26
N LYS A 91 2.53 -5.45 21.38
CA LYS A 91 3.42 -4.79 22.35
C LYS A 91 4.74 -4.37 21.69
N VAL A 92 5.44 -3.42 22.32
CA VAL A 92 6.80 -3.03 21.96
C VAL A 92 7.80 -3.81 22.78
N VAL A 93 8.76 -4.45 22.12
CA VAL A 93 9.87 -5.18 22.75
C VAL A 93 11.19 -4.75 22.11
N GLY A 94 11.79 -3.70 22.67
CA GLY A 94 12.99 -3.08 22.12
C GLY A 94 12.71 -2.34 20.80
N ASP A 95 13.38 -2.73 19.73
CA ASP A 95 13.24 -2.20 18.38
C ASP A 95 12.19 -2.92 17.52
N LYS A 96 11.23 -3.63 18.14
CA LYS A 96 10.27 -4.50 17.45
C LYS A 96 8.85 -4.47 18.01
N PHE A 97 7.88 -4.75 17.14
CA PHE A 97 6.55 -5.20 17.53
C PHE A 97 6.50 -6.72 17.78
N VAL A 98 5.89 -7.12 18.90
CA VAL A 98 5.72 -8.52 19.31
C VAL A 98 4.34 -8.69 19.97
N PHE A 99 3.64 -9.78 19.66
CA PHE A 99 2.36 -10.12 20.28
C PHE A 99 2.52 -10.75 21.68
N GLU A 100 1.44 -10.92 22.45
CA GLU A 100 1.51 -11.42 23.83
C GLU A 100 2.00 -12.87 23.96
N ASP A 101 1.83 -13.68 22.92
CA ASP A 101 2.36 -15.05 22.86
C ASP A 101 3.85 -15.13 22.48
N GLY A 102 4.48 -13.99 22.18
CA GLY A 102 5.89 -13.89 21.77
C GLY A 102 6.13 -13.90 20.26
N THR A 103 5.08 -13.94 19.43
CA THR A 103 5.21 -13.88 17.96
C THR A 103 5.70 -12.50 17.50
N GLU A 104 6.83 -12.45 16.78
CA GLU A 104 7.32 -11.22 16.11
C GLU A 104 6.29 -10.78 15.06
N ALA A 105 5.79 -9.56 15.18
CA ALA A 105 4.75 -9.03 14.30
C ALA A 105 5.39 -8.35 13.08
N ARG A 106 4.79 -8.59 11.90
CA ARG A 106 5.25 -7.99 10.63
C ARG A 106 4.05 -7.71 9.74
N PHE A 107 3.93 -6.46 9.29
CA PHE A 107 2.71 -6.00 8.65
C PHE A 107 2.93 -5.55 7.20
N TRP A 108 2.17 -6.16 6.28
CA TRP A 108 2.00 -5.69 4.92
C TRP A 108 0.55 -5.26 4.74
N GLY A 109 0.32 -3.99 4.38
CA GLY A 109 -0.99 -3.37 4.50
C GLY A 109 -1.37 -2.37 3.42
N THR A 110 -2.53 -1.76 3.63
CA THR A 110 -3.09 -0.71 2.76
C THR A 110 -4.02 0.19 3.54
N ASP A 111 -4.09 1.46 3.14
CA ASP A 111 -5.02 2.42 3.73
C ASP A 111 -6.41 2.27 3.12
N PHE A 112 -7.45 2.37 3.94
CA PHE A 112 -8.81 2.66 3.52
C PHE A 112 -9.09 4.12 3.83
N ASN A 113 -9.60 4.89 2.86
CA ASN A 113 -9.79 6.33 3.04
C ASN A 113 -11.28 6.72 2.99
N GLY A 114 -11.72 7.50 3.98
CA GLY A 114 -13.04 8.14 3.98
C GLY A 114 -14.17 7.13 3.83
N SER A 115 -14.94 7.21 2.74
CA SER A 115 -16.09 6.33 2.50
C SER A 115 -15.72 4.84 2.46
N GLN A 116 -14.49 4.48 2.06
CA GLN A 116 -14.01 3.09 2.02
C GLN A 116 -13.83 2.47 3.42
N CYS A 117 -13.84 3.27 4.50
CA CYS A 117 -13.91 2.78 5.89
C CYS A 117 -15.32 2.34 6.33
N PHE A 118 -16.37 2.69 5.57
CA PHE A 118 -17.78 2.43 5.92
C PHE A 118 -18.56 1.67 4.81
N PRO A 119 -18.03 0.54 4.30
CA PRO A 119 -18.65 -0.23 3.22
C PRO A 119 -19.96 -0.94 3.62
N SER A 120 -20.68 -1.49 2.63
CA SER A 120 -21.78 -2.42 2.90
C SER A 120 -21.26 -3.72 3.54
N HIS A 121 -22.11 -4.46 4.25
CA HIS A 121 -21.72 -5.76 4.83
C HIS A 121 -21.22 -6.75 3.75
N GLU A 122 -21.84 -6.77 2.57
CA GLU A 122 -21.40 -7.62 1.45
C GLU A 122 -20.02 -7.21 0.92
N HIS A 123 -19.77 -5.91 0.76
CA HIS A 123 -18.47 -5.36 0.36
C HIS A 123 -17.40 -5.61 1.42
N SER A 124 -17.73 -5.56 2.72
CA SER A 124 -16.83 -5.95 3.82
C SER A 124 -16.42 -7.41 3.72
N GLU A 125 -17.38 -8.32 3.48
CA GLU A 125 -17.10 -9.75 3.33
C GLU A 125 -16.23 -10.06 2.12
N LYS A 126 -16.45 -9.38 0.99
CA LYS A 126 -15.67 -9.50 -0.24
C LYS A 126 -14.25 -8.95 -0.05
N VAL A 127 -14.14 -7.70 0.38
CA VAL A 127 -12.84 -7.00 0.48
C VAL A 127 -11.91 -7.67 1.49
N ALA A 128 -12.41 -8.13 2.65
CA ALA A 128 -11.56 -8.80 3.63
C ALA A 128 -10.94 -10.10 3.09
N LYS A 129 -11.72 -10.92 2.38
CA LYS A 129 -11.24 -12.16 1.75
C LYS A 129 -10.20 -11.84 0.66
N ARG A 130 -10.49 -10.82 -0.17
CA ARG A 130 -9.58 -10.35 -1.23
C ARG A 130 -8.22 -9.87 -0.68
N LEU A 131 -8.22 -9.10 0.40
CA LEU A 131 -6.99 -8.62 1.04
C LEU A 131 -6.17 -9.78 1.61
N ALA A 132 -6.82 -10.76 2.25
CA ALA A 132 -6.14 -11.95 2.75
C ALA A 132 -5.55 -12.81 1.63
N LYS A 133 -6.22 -12.91 0.46
CA LYS A 133 -5.69 -13.60 -0.73
C LYS A 133 -4.36 -13.02 -1.21
N VAL A 134 -4.17 -11.70 -1.17
CA VAL A 134 -2.89 -11.05 -1.55
C VAL A 134 -1.86 -11.01 -0.42
N GLY A 135 -2.15 -11.59 0.74
CA GLY A 135 -1.23 -11.63 1.88
C GLY A 135 -1.14 -10.31 2.66
N ILE A 136 -2.11 -9.41 2.55
CA ILE A 136 -2.26 -8.28 3.48
C ILE A 136 -2.66 -8.80 4.86
N ASN A 137 -2.14 -8.17 5.93
CA ASN A 137 -2.50 -8.44 7.32
C ASN A 137 -2.67 -7.19 8.20
N ILE A 138 -2.62 -5.98 7.64
CA ILE A 138 -3.14 -4.80 8.33
C ILE A 138 -3.90 -3.89 7.35
N VAL A 139 -4.96 -3.25 7.83
CA VAL A 139 -5.61 -2.12 7.14
C VAL A 139 -5.57 -0.92 8.06
N ARG A 140 -5.19 0.24 7.53
CA ARG A 140 -5.31 1.52 8.24
C ARG A 140 -6.63 2.19 7.89
N PHE A 141 -7.36 2.69 8.88
CA PHE A 141 -8.57 3.46 8.65
C PHE A 141 -8.27 4.95 8.70
N HIS A 142 -8.04 5.52 7.53
CA HIS A 142 -7.65 6.91 7.36
C HIS A 142 -8.84 7.78 6.92
N GLN A 143 -8.83 9.08 7.24
CA GLN A 143 -9.87 10.04 6.81
C GLN A 143 -11.32 9.68 7.23
N MET A 144 -11.51 8.80 8.23
CA MET A 144 -12.81 8.45 8.83
C MET A 144 -13.57 9.68 9.38
N ASP A 145 -12.81 10.62 9.94
CA ASP A 145 -13.26 11.84 10.59
C ASP A 145 -13.47 13.02 9.63
N ALA A 146 -13.10 12.85 8.36
CA ALA A 146 -13.15 13.91 7.36
C ALA A 146 -14.59 14.36 7.04
N GLU A 147 -14.75 15.63 6.69
CA GLU A 147 -16.07 16.16 6.27
C GLU A 147 -16.36 15.95 4.76
N TRP A 148 -15.34 15.79 3.93
CA TRP A 148 -15.51 15.62 2.47
C TRP A 148 -16.12 14.27 2.03
N PRO A 149 -15.91 13.12 2.70
CA PRO A 149 -16.56 11.87 2.34
C PRO A 149 -17.97 11.82 2.93
N VAL A 150 -18.83 11.07 2.27
CA VAL A 150 -20.04 10.50 2.86
C VAL A 150 -20.16 9.08 2.31
N PRO A 151 -20.35 8.05 3.14
CA PRO A 151 -20.33 8.08 4.61
C PRO A 151 -19.01 8.56 5.24
N ASN A 152 -19.11 9.19 6.40
CA ASN A 152 -18.01 9.43 7.35
C ASN A 152 -18.52 9.12 8.78
N ILE A 153 -17.63 9.08 9.78
CA ILE A 153 -17.99 8.65 11.16
C ILE A 153 -19.06 9.54 11.82
N PHE A 154 -19.19 10.80 11.39
CA PHE A 154 -20.18 11.75 11.91
C PHE A 154 -21.48 11.82 11.08
N GLN A 155 -21.49 11.32 9.83
CA GLN A 155 -22.61 11.49 8.91
C GLN A 155 -22.68 10.41 7.82
N PHE A 156 -23.76 9.62 7.80
CA PHE A 156 -23.97 8.57 6.78
C PHE A 156 -24.54 9.08 5.44
N THR A 157 -25.33 10.17 5.42
CA THR A 157 -25.88 10.77 4.19
C THR A 157 -25.72 12.29 4.12
N ARG A 158 -25.58 12.85 2.90
CA ARG A 158 -25.59 14.31 2.67
C ARG A 158 -27.02 14.85 2.72
N GLY A 159 -27.20 15.99 3.38
CA GLY A 159 -28.45 16.76 3.33
C GLY A 159 -28.71 17.51 4.64
N GLU A 160 -28.67 16.79 5.77
CA GLU A 160 -28.69 17.41 7.10
C GLU A 160 -27.41 18.19 7.36
N ASN A 161 -27.53 19.44 7.84
CA ASN A 161 -26.39 20.23 8.30
C ASN A 161 -26.13 19.98 9.79
N LYS A 162 -25.37 18.92 10.11
CA LYS A 162 -24.93 18.66 11.49
C LYS A 162 -23.99 19.77 11.96
N SER A 163 -24.42 20.53 12.97
CA SER A 163 -23.78 21.77 13.46
C SER A 163 -22.50 21.57 14.28
N ASN A 164 -22.17 20.32 14.61
CA ASN A 164 -21.06 19.90 15.45
C ASN A 164 -20.59 18.50 15.04
N THR A 165 -19.49 18.04 15.62
CA THR A 165 -18.86 16.73 15.36
C THR A 165 -18.69 15.92 16.65
N ARG A 166 -19.66 15.99 17.58
CA ARG A 166 -19.56 15.42 18.94
C ARG A 166 -20.25 14.07 19.13
N SER A 167 -20.93 13.57 18.11
CA SER A 167 -21.69 12.31 18.10
C SER A 167 -21.46 11.56 16.79
N PHE A 168 -21.27 10.25 16.86
CA PHE A 168 -21.13 9.41 15.66
C PHE A 168 -22.48 9.12 15.00
N ASP A 169 -22.43 8.77 13.72
CA ASP A 169 -23.59 8.31 12.97
C ASP A 169 -23.75 6.78 13.11
N PRO A 170 -24.91 6.28 13.59
CA PRO A 170 -25.07 4.86 13.90
C PRO A 170 -24.96 3.95 12.68
N GLU A 171 -25.35 4.41 11.47
CA GLU A 171 -25.22 3.59 10.26
C GLU A 171 -23.77 3.56 9.74
N SER A 172 -22.99 4.63 9.95
CA SER A 172 -21.54 4.60 9.69
C SER A 172 -20.82 3.68 10.67
N VAL A 173 -21.13 3.76 11.97
CA VAL A 173 -20.47 2.93 13.01
C VAL A 173 -20.75 1.44 12.81
N ASP A 174 -22.00 1.04 12.51
CA ASP A 174 -22.33 -0.37 12.20
C ASP A 174 -21.48 -0.95 11.04
N LYS A 175 -21.23 -0.13 10.01
CA LYS A 175 -20.45 -0.53 8.83
C LYS A 175 -18.95 -0.63 9.13
N LEU A 176 -18.42 0.29 9.94
CA LEU A 176 -17.06 0.20 10.47
C LEU A 176 -16.91 -1.05 11.34
N ASP A 177 -17.87 -1.32 12.24
CA ASP A 177 -17.86 -2.49 13.11
C ASP A 177 -17.90 -3.81 12.35
N TYR A 178 -18.75 -3.89 11.33
CA TYR A 178 -18.85 -5.09 10.50
C TYR A 178 -17.60 -5.30 9.63
N LEU A 179 -17.01 -4.22 9.13
CA LEU A 179 -15.71 -4.28 8.44
C LEU A 179 -14.61 -4.80 9.38
N ILE A 180 -14.48 -4.26 10.60
CA ILE A 180 -13.54 -4.74 11.62
C ILE A 180 -13.72 -6.24 11.87
N TYR A 181 -14.97 -6.71 12.00
CA TYR A 181 -15.28 -8.13 12.17
C TYR A 181 -14.90 -9.00 10.95
N CYS A 182 -15.08 -8.49 9.73
CA CYS A 182 -14.66 -9.18 8.51
C CYS A 182 -13.13 -9.29 8.43
N LEU A 183 -12.41 -8.19 8.66
CA LEU A 183 -10.94 -8.16 8.70
C LEU A 183 -10.41 -9.12 9.79
N LYS A 184 -11.02 -9.09 10.99
CA LYS A 184 -10.70 -9.99 12.10
C LYS A 184 -10.77 -11.46 11.69
N LYS A 185 -11.88 -11.89 11.08
CA LYS A 185 -12.07 -13.27 10.61
C LYS A 185 -10.99 -13.72 9.62
N GLU A 186 -10.53 -12.81 8.77
CA GLU A 186 -9.58 -13.13 7.71
C GLU A 186 -8.10 -12.97 8.10
N GLY A 187 -7.79 -12.68 9.38
CA GLY A 187 -6.42 -12.55 9.87
C GLY A 187 -5.78 -11.19 9.59
N ILE A 188 -6.60 -10.16 9.43
CA ILE A 188 -6.18 -8.80 9.12
C ILE A 188 -6.43 -7.91 10.34
N TYR A 189 -5.35 -7.30 10.83
CA TYR A 189 -5.36 -6.34 11.94
C TYR A 189 -5.78 -4.95 11.47
N VAL A 190 -6.06 -4.05 12.42
CA VAL A 190 -6.45 -2.66 12.17
C VAL A 190 -5.42 -1.69 12.76
N TYR A 191 -5.01 -0.71 11.96
CA TYR A 191 -4.38 0.53 12.42
C TYR A 191 -5.48 1.59 12.50
N MET A 192 -5.68 2.17 13.69
CA MET A 192 -6.78 3.11 13.97
C MET A 192 -6.25 4.54 14.11
N ASP A 193 -6.70 5.46 13.26
CA ASP A 193 -6.34 6.88 13.41
C ASP A 193 -7.33 7.62 14.34
N CYS A 194 -6.82 8.48 15.24
CA CYS A 194 -7.66 9.29 16.13
C CYS A 194 -8.09 10.65 15.54
N LEU A 195 -7.19 11.38 14.89
CA LEU A 195 -7.48 12.69 14.28
C LEU A 195 -6.72 12.88 12.96
N THR A 196 -7.43 13.00 11.84
CA THR A 196 -6.78 13.12 10.52
C THR A 196 -7.25 14.33 9.72
N TYR A 197 -8.58 14.48 9.56
CA TYR A 197 -9.18 15.43 8.63
C TYR A 197 -10.49 16.06 9.14
N ARG A 198 -10.82 15.89 10.42
CA ARG A 198 -12.00 16.49 11.08
C ARG A 198 -12.12 17.99 10.82
N ARG A 199 -13.31 18.41 10.37
CA ARG A 199 -13.72 19.81 10.35
C ARG A 199 -14.56 20.09 11.58
N PHE A 200 -13.95 20.78 12.54
CA PHE A 200 -14.64 21.30 13.72
C PHE A 200 -15.57 22.46 13.31
N LYS A 201 -16.71 22.57 13.99
CA LYS A 201 -17.80 23.49 13.63
C LYS A 201 -18.17 24.39 14.80
N THR A 202 -18.96 25.43 14.55
CA THR A 202 -19.41 26.37 15.59
C THR A 202 -20.10 25.66 16.77
N GLY A 203 -20.86 24.59 16.52
CA GLY A 203 -21.51 23.79 17.56
C GLY A 203 -20.58 22.86 18.36
N ASP A 204 -19.32 22.68 17.95
CA ASP A 204 -18.30 22.05 18.81
C ASP A 204 -17.87 23.00 19.95
N GLY A 205 -18.17 24.30 19.81
CA GLY A 205 -17.91 25.36 20.78
C GLY A 205 -16.46 25.86 20.75
N ILE A 206 -15.94 26.06 19.54
CA ILE A 206 -14.61 26.61 19.25
C ILE A 206 -14.73 27.97 18.55
N GLU A 207 -13.67 28.77 18.59
CA GLU A 207 -13.62 30.07 17.91
C GLU A 207 -13.13 29.96 16.46
N ASN A 208 -13.65 30.83 15.59
CA ASN A 208 -13.25 30.94 14.17
C ASN A 208 -13.13 29.61 13.39
N PRO A 209 -14.14 28.70 13.47
CA PRO A 209 -14.11 27.37 12.83
C PRO A 209 -13.86 27.43 11.33
N ASP A 210 -14.42 28.42 10.63
CA ASP A 210 -14.29 28.56 9.17
C ASP A 210 -12.87 28.93 8.71
N ASN A 211 -12.03 29.44 9.62
CA ASN A 211 -10.65 29.86 9.33
C ASN A 211 -9.61 28.75 9.62
N ILE A 212 -9.97 27.72 10.39
CA ILE A 212 -9.08 26.57 10.66
C ILE A 212 -9.28 25.47 9.59
N LYS A 213 -8.22 24.70 9.36
CA LYS A 213 -8.20 23.65 8.33
C LYS A 213 -8.53 22.27 8.92
N ASP A 214 -8.46 21.25 8.08
CA ASP A 214 -8.63 19.85 8.43
C ASP A 214 -7.78 19.50 9.68
N ALA A 215 -8.36 18.76 10.63
CA ALA A 215 -7.78 18.44 11.94
C ALA A 215 -7.33 19.65 12.80
N ALA A 216 -7.73 20.88 12.45
CA ALA A 216 -7.34 22.12 13.12
C ALA A 216 -5.81 22.33 13.24
N LYS A 217 -5.02 21.82 12.29
CA LYS A 217 -3.54 21.85 12.37
C LYS A 217 -2.97 23.29 12.32
N PRO A 218 -1.98 23.66 13.17
CA PRO A 218 -1.39 22.93 14.30
C PRO A 218 -2.04 23.29 15.66
N TYR A 219 -3.20 23.97 15.64
CA TYR A 219 -3.91 24.49 16.81
C TYR A 219 -4.37 23.37 17.76
N SER A 220 -4.71 22.21 17.20
CA SER A 220 -5.08 20.98 17.92
C SER A 220 -4.01 20.40 18.83
N ASN A 221 -2.75 20.82 18.70
CA ASN A 221 -1.61 20.35 19.51
C ASN A 221 -1.41 21.14 20.81
N TYR A 222 -2.19 22.20 21.08
CA TYR A 222 -2.01 23.01 22.29
C TYR A 222 -3.28 23.71 22.78
N ASP A 223 -4.27 23.94 21.91
CA ASP A 223 -5.52 24.54 22.36
C ASP A 223 -6.31 23.57 23.24
N ARG A 224 -6.57 23.99 24.48
CA ARG A 224 -7.24 23.17 25.50
C ARG A 224 -8.62 22.68 25.06
N LYS A 225 -9.35 23.47 24.25
CA LYS A 225 -10.69 23.11 23.80
C LYS A 225 -10.65 22.08 22.68
N LEU A 226 -9.72 22.21 21.72
CA LEU A 226 -9.47 21.23 20.67
C LEU A 226 -8.92 19.92 21.24
N ILE A 227 -8.06 19.95 22.25
CA ILE A 227 -7.58 18.72 22.93
C ILE A 227 -8.73 18.01 23.65
N GLU A 228 -9.60 18.71 24.38
CA GLU A 228 -10.77 18.07 25.01
C GLU A 228 -11.79 17.53 23.98
N LEU A 229 -11.91 18.15 22.80
CA LEU A 229 -12.72 17.64 21.69
C LEU A 229 -12.12 16.37 21.03
N GLN A 230 -10.80 16.20 21.08
CA GLN A 230 -10.11 14.97 20.69
C GLN A 230 -10.29 13.88 21.76
N LYS A 231 -10.10 14.20 23.04
CA LYS A 231 -10.36 13.26 24.13
C LYS A 231 -11.79 12.74 24.16
N GLN A 232 -12.78 13.60 23.89
CA GLN A 232 -14.18 13.14 23.79
C GLN A 232 -14.37 12.17 22.62
N TYR A 233 -13.77 12.46 21.46
CA TYR A 233 -13.81 11.57 20.29
C TYR A 233 -13.15 10.23 20.60
N ASN A 234 -11.95 10.25 21.18
CA ASN A 234 -11.18 9.06 21.57
C ASN A 234 -11.95 8.23 22.61
N TYR A 235 -12.52 8.84 23.66
CA TYR A 235 -13.35 8.14 24.63
C TYR A 235 -14.55 7.46 23.95
N ASN A 236 -15.30 8.19 23.11
CA ASN A 236 -16.45 7.64 22.40
C ASN A 236 -16.05 6.47 21.50
N MET A 237 -14.92 6.56 20.78
CA MET A 237 -14.43 5.53 19.85
C MET A 237 -13.89 4.31 20.59
N TRP A 238 -12.98 4.49 21.55
CA TRP A 238 -12.32 3.37 22.23
C TRP A 238 -13.22 2.65 23.25
N LYS A 239 -14.26 3.30 23.79
CA LYS A 239 -15.26 2.66 24.65
C LYS A 239 -16.49 2.14 23.89
N HIS A 240 -16.62 2.41 22.60
CA HIS A 240 -17.66 1.79 21.77
C HIS A 240 -17.50 0.26 21.74
N ILE A 241 -18.63 -0.47 21.79
CA ILE A 241 -18.67 -1.93 21.79
C ILE A 241 -19.14 -2.41 20.42
N ASN A 242 -18.24 -3.09 19.70
CA ASN A 242 -18.53 -3.67 18.40
C ASN A 242 -19.60 -4.79 18.56
N PRO A 243 -20.78 -4.68 17.93
CA PRO A 243 -21.86 -5.65 18.08
C PRO A 243 -21.58 -6.99 17.39
N TYR A 244 -20.52 -7.10 16.59
CA TYR A 244 -20.13 -8.32 15.88
C TYR A 244 -18.97 -9.06 16.58
N THR A 245 -17.94 -8.36 17.04
CA THR A 245 -16.84 -8.98 17.83
C THR A 245 -17.14 -9.11 19.33
N LYS A 246 -18.16 -8.39 19.83
CA LYS A 246 -18.62 -8.35 21.23
C LYS A 246 -17.62 -7.74 22.22
N LEU A 247 -16.64 -7.00 21.73
CA LEU A 247 -15.60 -6.34 22.54
C LEU A 247 -15.67 -4.82 22.33
N SER A 248 -15.25 -4.06 23.34
CA SER A 248 -14.90 -2.64 23.14
C SER A 248 -13.63 -2.51 22.30
N TYR A 249 -13.47 -1.44 21.53
CA TYR A 249 -12.26 -1.23 20.72
C TYR A 249 -10.98 -1.23 21.60
N SER A 250 -11.03 -0.76 22.85
CA SER A 250 -9.93 -0.85 23.82
C SER A 250 -9.59 -2.29 24.28
N ASP A 251 -10.44 -3.25 23.98
CA ASP A 251 -10.40 -4.62 24.47
C ASP A 251 -10.38 -5.66 23.33
N ASP A 252 -10.37 -5.22 22.06
CA ASP A 252 -10.27 -6.08 20.90
C ASP A 252 -8.85 -6.07 20.28
N PRO A 253 -8.06 -7.15 20.43
CA PRO A 253 -6.70 -7.24 19.87
C PRO A 253 -6.65 -7.35 18.34
N VAL A 254 -7.77 -7.25 17.61
CA VAL A 254 -7.72 -6.99 16.16
C VAL A 254 -7.15 -5.61 15.85
N ILE A 255 -7.38 -4.61 16.72
CA ILE A 255 -6.78 -3.29 16.57
C ILE A 255 -5.38 -3.37 17.17
N ALA A 256 -4.36 -3.12 16.34
CA ALA A 256 -2.96 -3.41 16.65
C ALA A 256 -2.09 -2.15 16.81
N LEU A 257 -2.44 -1.05 16.14
CA LEU A 257 -1.72 0.22 16.18
C LEU A 257 -2.70 1.40 16.25
N VAL A 258 -2.23 2.53 16.80
CA VAL A 258 -2.98 3.80 16.82
C VAL A 258 -2.08 5.02 16.61
N ASP A 259 -2.53 5.93 15.77
CA ASP A 259 -1.98 7.29 15.61
C ASP A 259 -2.85 8.30 16.38
N ILE A 260 -2.21 9.19 17.14
CA ILE A 260 -2.88 10.29 17.82
C ILE A 260 -3.33 11.34 16.79
N THR A 261 -2.47 11.75 15.86
CA THR A 261 -2.83 12.72 14.83
C THR A 261 -1.95 12.71 13.58
N ASN A 262 -2.59 12.53 12.43
CA ASN A 262 -1.90 12.40 11.15
C ASN A 262 -1.29 13.74 10.69
N GLU A 263 0.01 13.78 10.36
CA GLU A 263 0.75 14.90 9.78
C GLU A 263 0.49 16.27 10.43
N ASN A 264 0.55 16.35 11.75
CA ASN A 264 0.11 17.50 12.52
C ASN A 264 1.24 18.11 13.36
N ASP A 265 2.06 18.94 12.73
CA ASP A 265 3.29 19.46 13.31
C ASP A 265 3.55 20.96 13.03
N PHE A 266 4.38 21.58 13.86
CA PHE A 266 4.75 23.01 13.74
C PHE A 266 5.80 23.30 12.65
N TYR A 267 6.36 22.29 11.98
CA TYR A 267 7.36 22.44 10.93
C TYR A 267 6.69 22.50 9.54
N THR A 268 5.59 21.79 9.33
CA THR A 268 4.71 21.86 8.16
C THR A 268 3.78 23.07 8.26
N TRP A 269 2.98 23.16 9.33
CA TRP A 269 1.91 24.15 9.46
C TRP A 269 2.41 25.45 10.11
N SER A 270 1.62 26.53 10.03
CA SER A 270 2.00 27.85 10.57
C SER A 270 0.85 28.42 11.42
N PRO A 271 1.06 28.73 12.71
CA PRO A 271 0.00 29.23 13.59
C PRO A 271 -0.28 30.72 13.31
N THR A 272 -1.33 30.99 12.52
CA THR A 272 -1.68 32.35 12.05
C THR A 272 -3.09 32.80 12.42
N VAL A 273 -4.00 31.88 12.73
CA VAL A 273 -5.40 32.19 13.08
C VAL A 273 -5.49 32.61 14.55
N GLU A 274 -6.14 33.75 14.81
CA GLU A 274 -6.48 34.22 16.17
C GLU A 274 -7.81 33.57 16.63
N PRO A 275 -8.06 33.35 17.94
CA PRO A 275 -7.20 33.69 19.07
C PRO A 275 -6.00 32.74 19.25
N TYR A 276 -6.06 31.53 18.69
CA TYR A 276 -5.10 30.44 18.92
C TYR A 276 -3.63 30.87 18.80
N ARG A 277 -3.28 31.66 17.78
CA ARG A 277 -1.93 32.24 17.60
C ARG A 277 -1.49 33.10 18.78
N SER A 278 -2.38 33.94 19.31
CA SER A 278 -2.09 34.79 20.47
C SER A 278 -2.02 33.98 21.77
N ASP A 279 -2.71 32.86 21.85
CA ASP A 279 -2.59 31.91 22.96
C ASP A 279 -1.28 31.12 22.89
N LEU A 280 -0.84 30.66 21.71
CA LEU A 280 0.49 30.09 21.52
C LEU A 280 1.60 31.09 21.89
N GLU A 281 1.39 32.37 21.62
CA GLU A 281 2.34 33.41 22.00
C GLU A 281 2.41 33.64 23.52
N LYS A 282 1.31 33.42 24.27
CA LYS A 282 1.35 33.38 25.74
C LYS A 282 2.11 32.13 26.22
N ILE A 283 1.76 30.96 25.70
CA ILE A 283 2.37 29.67 26.05
C ILE A 283 3.90 29.69 25.79
N TYR A 284 4.34 30.26 24.66
CA TYR A 284 5.76 30.45 24.35
C TYR A 284 6.46 31.40 25.33
N ARG A 285 5.83 32.52 25.70
CA ARG A 285 6.41 33.46 26.68
C ARG A 285 6.55 32.83 28.07
N ASP A 286 5.54 32.08 28.51
CA ASP A 286 5.56 31.36 29.78
C ASP A 286 6.58 30.21 29.78
N TRP A 287 6.70 29.47 28.68
CA TRP A 287 7.75 28.47 28.48
C TRP A 287 9.14 29.11 28.50
N ALA A 288 9.35 30.16 27.71
CA ALA A 288 10.65 30.84 27.61
C ALA A 288 11.07 31.44 28.96
N ALA A 289 10.15 31.99 29.73
CA ALA A 289 10.40 32.45 31.09
C ALA A 289 10.87 31.32 32.03
N LYS A 290 10.25 30.14 31.95
CA LYS A 290 10.69 28.94 32.71
C LYS A 290 12.10 28.47 32.29
N GLN A 291 12.43 28.57 31.00
CA GLN A 291 13.76 28.24 30.46
C GLN A 291 14.81 29.36 30.63
N GLY A 292 14.45 30.51 31.22
CA GLY A 292 15.34 31.68 31.35
C GLY A 292 15.63 32.42 30.03
N ILE A 293 14.92 32.09 28.95
CA ILE A 293 15.10 32.66 27.61
C ILE A 293 14.39 34.03 27.53
N LYS A 294 15.16 35.07 27.22
CA LYS A 294 14.62 36.44 27.04
C LYS A 294 13.91 36.58 25.68
N VAL A 295 12.59 36.81 25.72
CA VAL A 295 11.73 37.13 24.57
C VAL A 295 11.46 38.64 24.52
N SER A 296 11.35 39.22 23.32
CA SER A 296 11.02 40.65 23.16
C SER A 296 9.54 40.93 23.48
N GLU A 297 9.22 42.13 23.95
CA GLU A 297 7.84 42.62 24.09
C GLU A 297 7.11 42.74 22.75
N LYS A 298 7.83 42.79 21.63
CA LYS A 298 7.26 42.76 20.28
C LYS A 298 6.50 41.44 20.02
N LYS A 299 5.45 41.50 19.19
CA LYS A 299 4.66 40.35 18.72
C LYS A 299 5.60 39.28 18.11
N VAL A 300 5.54 38.05 18.61
CA VAL A 300 6.50 36.98 18.30
C VAL A 300 6.39 36.55 16.84
N VAL A 301 7.51 36.23 16.20
CA VAL A 301 7.52 35.56 14.89
C VAL A 301 7.85 34.09 15.13
N PHE A 302 6.91 33.22 14.74
CA PHE A 302 7.02 31.76 14.88
C PHE A 302 7.87 31.17 13.74
N ASP A 303 9.13 31.58 13.68
CA ASP A 303 10.09 31.14 12.66
C ASP A 303 10.56 29.71 12.90
N LYS A 304 10.54 28.90 11.85
CA LYS A 304 10.93 27.48 11.84
C LYS A 304 12.44 27.28 11.75
N SER A 305 13.23 28.35 11.87
CA SER A 305 14.69 28.36 11.91
C SER A 305 15.27 29.07 13.14
N ASP A 306 14.43 29.69 13.99
CA ASP A 306 14.90 30.33 15.23
C ASP A 306 15.25 29.26 16.28
N GLU A 307 16.50 29.29 16.75
CA GLU A 307 17.09 28.41 17.77
C GLU A 307 16.31 28.39 19.10
N LYS A 308 15.47 29.39 19.37
CA LYS A 308 14.60 29.49 20.57
C LYS A 308 13.20 28.94 20.32
N ILE A 309 12.72 28.96 19.08
CA ILE A 309 11.39 28.46 18.70
C ILE A 309 11.43 26.95 18.47
N LEU A 310 12.54 26.42 17.93
CA LEU A 310 12.65 24.98 17.65
C LEU A 310 12.60 24.08 18.91
N PRO A 311 13.25 24.40 20.05
CA PRO A 311 13.08 23.66 21.30
C PRO A 311 11.67 23.80 21.89
N PHE A 312 11.03 24.97 21.74
CA PHE A 312 9.64 25.17 22.14
C PHE A 312 8.67 24.25 21.38
N TYR A 313 8.84 24.10 20.06
CA TYR A 313 8.05 23.15 19.26
C TYR A 313 8.28 21.69 19.69
N ILE A 314 9.52 21.33 20.07
CA ILE A 314 9.81 19.98 20.59
C ILE A 314 9.04 19.74 21.89
N ASP A 315 9.13 20.67 22.84
CA ASP A 315 8.47 20.53 24.15
C ASP A 315 6.95 20.53 24.04
N VAL A 316 6.33 21.41 23.24
CA VAL A 316 4.86 21.45 23.08
C VAL A 316 4.31 20.20 22.39
N THR A 317 4.92 19.74 21.29
CA THR A 317 4.50 18.49 20.64
C THR A 317 4.70 17.29 21.57
N LYS A 318 5.78 17.27 22.37
CA LYS A 318 6.04 16.23 23.36
C LYS A 318 5.02 16.25 24.51
N GLU A 319 4.65 17.42 25.02
CA GLU A 319 3.64 17.58 26.07
C GLU A 319 2.28 17.06 25.58
N TYR A 320 1.85 17.49 24.38
CA TYR A 320 0.64 17.01 23.71
C TYR A 320 0.63 15.49 23.47
N ASN A 321 1.68 14.95 22.84
CA ASN A 321 1.82 13.51 22.59
C ASN A 321 1.76 12.70 23.89
N THR A 322 2.39 13.20 24.96
CA THR A 322 2.36 12.56 26.29
C THR A 322 0.96 12.62 26.88
N GLU A 323 0.29 13.78 26.85
CA GLU A 323 -1.06 13.96 27.40
C GLU A 323 -2.10 13.07 26.68
N MET A 324 -2.02 13.00 25.35
CA MET A 324 -2.91 12.17 24.54
C MET A 324 -2.61 10.68 24.68
N SER A 325 -1.33 10.30 24.79
CA SER A 325 -0.94 8.91 25.11
C SER A 325 -1.46 8.48 26.48
N SER A 326 -1.29 9.32 27.51
CA SER A 326 -1.85 9.07 28.85
C SER A 326 -3.36 8.92 28.80
N HIS A 327 -4.08 9.82 28.12
CA HIS A 327 -5.53 9.70 27.97
C HIS A 327 -5.97 8.40 27.29
N LEU A 328 -5.28 7.96 26.23
CA LEU A 328 -5.56 6.67 25.58
C LEU A 328 -5.32 5.47 26.53
N ARG A 329 -4.27 5.52 27.34
CA ARG A 329 -4.00 4.51 28.38
C ARG A 329 -5.09 4.51 29.47
N ASP A 330 -5.50 5.68 29.94
CA ASP A 330 -6.52 5.85 30.99
C ASP A 330 -7.91 5.29 30.58
N ILE A 331 -8.29 5.41 29.30
CA ILE A 331 -9.54 4.82 28.77
C ILE A 331 -9.42 3.32 28.44
N GLY A 332 -8.21 2.75 28.57
CA GLY A 332 -7.94 1.31 28.52
C GLY A 332 -7.25 0.80 27.25
N VAL A 333 -6.73 1.66 26.38
CA VAL A 333 -5.99 1.24 25.17
C VAL A 333 -4.66 0.59 25.57
N LYS A 334 -4.41 -0.64 25.09
CA LYS A 334 -3.24 -1.47 25.49
C LYS A 334 -2.12 -1.55 24.45
N ILE A 335 -2.41 -1.18 23.21
CA ILE A 335 -1.54 -1.34 22.03
C ILE A 335 -0.55 -0.18 21.87
N PRO A 336 0.50 -0.28 21.04
CA PRO A 336 1.45 0.79 20.79
C PRO A 336 0.79 2.04 20.19
N ILE A 337 1.18 3.21 20.68
CA ILE A 337 0.71 4.54 20.25
C ILE A 337 1.84 5.27 19.51
N THR A 338 1.52 5.99 18.43
CA THR A 338 2.37 7.03 17.82
C THR A 338 1.71 8.41 17.90
N GLY A 339 2.50 9.48 17.75
CA GLY A 339 2.07 10.86 17.98
C GLY A 339 1.59 11.56 16.70
N SER A 340 2.53 11.74 15.77
CA SER A 340 2.27 12.07 14.36
C SER A 340 3.35 11.41 13.53
N ASN A 341 2.96 10.85 12.39
CA ASN A 341 3.89 10.41 11.34
C ASN A 341 4.77 11.57 10.82
N LEU A 342 6.00 11.24 10.42
CA LEU A 342 6.92 12.15 9.73
C LEU A 342 6.79 12.00 8.21
N HIS A 343 6.16 12.95 7.52
CA HIS A 343 6.24 13.02 6.06
C HIS A 343 7.63 13.54 5.60
N GLY A 344 8.31 12.75 4.78
CA GLY A 344 9.70 12.92 4.37
C GLY A 344 10.00 14.20 3.55
N ASN A 345 9.12 14.57 2.63
CA ASN A 345 9.31 15.79 1.83
C ASN A 345 9.19 17.14 2.60
N TRP A 346 8.38 17.24 3.67
CA TRP A 346 8.09 18.55 4.30
C TRP A 346 8.29 18.64 5.83
N SER A 347 8.20 17.53 6.57
CA SER A 347 8.33 17.51 8.04
C SER A 347 9.63 16.88 8.54
N ARG A 348 10.48 16.37 7.64
CA ARG A 348 11.73 15.63 7.92
C ARG A 348 12.81 16.53 8.53
N ARG A 349 12.84 16.59 9.86
CA ARG A 349 13.77 17.38 10.67
C ARG A 349 14.13 16.64 11.95
N TRP A 350 15.37 16.78 12.42
CA TRP A 350 15.83 16.19 13.68
C TRP A 350 14.96 16.61 14.87
N ALA A 351 14.57 17.90 14.94
CA ALA A 351 13.62 18.39 15.94
C ALA A 351 12.27 17.64 15.92
N HIS A 352 11.70 17.38 14.75
CA HIS A 352 10.43 16.66 14.64
C HIS A 352 10.56 15.20 15.09
N LEU A 353 11.61 14.51 14.64
CA LEU A 353 11.89 13.13 15.07
C LEU A 353 12.13 13.06 16.59
N THR A 354 12.75 14.09 17.17
CA THR A 354 12.98 14.22 18.62
C THR A 354 11.67 14.35 19.40
N SER A 355 10.66 15.10 18.91
CA SER A 355 9.38 15.22 19.61
C SER A 355 8.55 13.93 19.57
N GLN A 356 8.69 13.10 18.53
CA GLN A 356 8.04 11.78 18.47
C GLN A 356 8.72 10.72 19.37
N LEU A 357 9.90 10.97 19.96
CA LEU A 357 10.56 9.96 20.82
C LEU A 357 9.78 9.58 22.09
N CYS A 358 8.77 10.37 22.47
CA CYS A 358 7.92 10.12 23.64
C CYS A 358 6.84 9.06 23.45
N THR A 359 6.51 8.68 22.20
CA THR A 359 5.49 7.66 21.90
C THR A 359 6.11 6.26 21.77
N ASP A 360 5.32 5.20 21.66
CA ASP A 360 5.83 3.82 21.75
C ASP A 360 6.68 3.42 20.53
N PHE A 361 6.24 3.82 19.34
CA PHE A 361 6.90 3.59 18.05
C PHE A 361 7.06 4.89 17.25
N ILE A 362 7.80 4.84 16.13
CA ILE A 362 7.93 5.93 15.16
C ILE A 362 7.18 5.55 13.88
N ASP A 363 6.54 6.54 13.25
CA ASP A 363 5.83 6.38 11.98
C ASP A 363 6.27 7.45 10.96
N SER A 364 6.16 7.17 9.66
CA SER A 364 6.64 8.04 8.58
C SER A 364 5.89 7.83 7.28
N HIS A 365 5.73 8.91 6.51
CA HIS A 365 5.21 8.91 5.14
C HIS A 365 6.30 9.29 4.15
N GLU A 366 6.32 8.67 2.98
CA GLU A 366 6.99 9.23 1.81
C GLU A 366 6.42 8.61 0.53
N TYR A 367 6.32 9.43 -0.51
CA TYR A 367 5.77 9.04 -1.79
C TYR A 367 6.77 9.35 -2.92
N TRP A 368 6.76 8.57 -4.01
CA TRP A 368 7.57 8.82 -5.20
C TRP A 368 6.81 9.57 -6.28
N SER A 369 7.12 10.86 -6.45
CA SER A 369 6.49 11.79 -7.40
C SER A 369 7.08 11.75 -8.81
N GLY A 370 7.84 10.69 -9.14
CA GLY A 370 8.52 10.59 -10.43
C GLY A 370 9.50 11.72 -10.72
N GLY A 371 10.27 12.15 -9.70
CA GLY A 371 11.26 13.21 -9.82
C GLY A 371 10.73 14.64 -9.61
N GLU A 372 9.41 14.86 -9.79
CA GLU A 372 8.78 16.17 -9.61
C GLU A 372 7.57 16.14 -8.67
N HIS A 373 6.36 16.07 -9.21
CA HIS A 373 5.10 16.35 -8.49
C HIS A 373 3.95 15.42 -8.92
N TRP A 374 2.95 15.30 -8.04
CA TRP A 374 1.70 14.55 -8.29
C TRP A 374 0.92 15.14 -9.47
N ARG A 375 0.12 14.29 -10.15
CA ARG A 375 -0.75 14.72 -11.24
C ARG A 375 -1.62 15.91 -10.83
N ASP A 376 -1.30 17.07 -11.40
CA ASP A 376 -1.94 18.34 -11.09
C ASP A 376 -3.29 18.50 -11.85
N ARG A 377 -3.96 19.64 -11.64
CA ARG A 377 -5.26 19.93 -12.28
C ARG A 377 -5.18 20.09 -13.82
N ASN A 378 -3.99 20.35 -14.34
CA ASN A 378 -3.70 20.48 -15.78
C ASN A 378 -3.15 19.15 -16.36
N GLY A 379 -3.10 18.08 -15.54
CA GLY A 379 -2.61 16.76 -15.91
C GLY A 379 -1.10 16.59 -15.82
N VAL A 380 -0.32 17.57 -15.34
CA VAL A 380 1.15 17.53 -15.30
C VAL A 380 1.63 16.69 -14.11
N PHE A 381 2.65 15.85 -14.31
CA PHE A 381 3.19 14.92 -13.32
C PHE A 381 4.66 14.55 -13.61
N GLY A 382 5.41 14.14 -12.58
CA GLY A 382 6.74 13.55 -12.76
C GLY A 382 6.68 12.08 -13.21
N ASN A 383 7.54 11.69 -14.17
CA ASN A 383 7.56 10.36 -14.79
C ASN A 383 8.96 9.71 -14.77
N GLU A 384 9.70 9.83 -13.67
CA GLU A 384 10.98 9.13 -13.46
C GLU A 384 10.83 7.80 -12.70
N SER A 385 11.78 6.89 -12.93
CA SER A 385 11.92 5.61 -12.21
C SER A 385 12.68 5.80 -10.89
N MET A 386 12.12 5.30 -9.79
CA MET A 386 12.77 5.33 -8.46
C MET A 386 14.01 4.44 -8.40
N THR A 387 14.10 3.43 -9.27
CA THR A 387 15.29 2.56 -9.39
C THR A 387 16.52 3.35 -9.88
N GLY A 388 16.32 4.41 -10.67
CA GLY A 388 17.40 5.28 -11.15
C GLY A 388 17.85 6.38 -10.17
N SER A 389 17.16 6.58 -9.06
CA SER A 389 17.35 7.78 -8.20
C SER A 389 18.07 7.47 -6.88
N LEU A 390 18.95 8.39 -6.46
CA LEU A 390 19.47 8.47 -5.08
C LEU A 390 18.44 9.06 -4.10
N LYS A 391 17.43 9.78 -4.61
CA LYS A 391 16.44 10.55 -3.84
C LYS A 391 15.04 9.95 -3.95
N ASN A 392 14.95 8.62 -3.97
CA ASN A 392 13.67 7.92 -3.86
C ASN A 392 13.19 7.89 -2.39
N MET A 393 12.14 7.12 -2.11
CA MET A 393 11.52 7.07 -0.78
C MET A 393 12.42 6.47 0.33
N ILE A 394 13.40 5.62 -0.03
CA ILE A 394 14.16 4.81 0.93
C ILE A 394 14.98 5.67 1.92
N PRO A 395 15.75 6.68 1.49
CA PRO A 395 16.40 7.63 2.42
C PRO A 395 15.45 8.33 3.39
N SER A 396 14.22 8.68 2.98
CA SER A 396 13.24 9.32 3.88
C SER A 396 12.72 8.37 4.96
N PHE A 397 12.48 7.10 4.62
CA PHE A 397 12.11 6.10 5.62
C PHE A 397 13.28 5.77 6.56
N ALA A 398 14.50 5.64 6.03
CA ALA A 398 15.69 5.39 6.82
C ALA A 398 16.08 6.55 7.76
N PHE A 399 15.67 7.78 7.45
CA PHE A 399 15.74 8.92 8.38
C PHE A 399 14.85 8.74 9.62
N SER A 400 13.68 8.11 9.47
CA SER A 400 12.70 8.01 10.56
C SER A 400 12.95 6.82 11.49
N HIS A 401 13.79 5.85 11.10
CA HIS A 401 14.09 4.68 11.91
C HIS A 401 15.10 4.97 13.03
N ILE A 402 14.62 4.84 14.28
CA ILE A 402 15.38 4.94 15.52
C ILE A 402 15.63 3.53 16.08
N GLY A 403 16.89 3.07 16.16
CA GLY A 403 17.29 1.72 16.56
C GLY A 403 17.00 1.29 18.02
N SER A 404 16.07 1.95 18.69
CA SER A 404 15.53 1.57 20.00
C SER A 404 14.00 1.66 20.08
N LYS A 405 13.32 1.71 18.94
CA LYS A 405 11.86 1.70 18.79
C LYS A 405 11.47 0.88 17.55
N PRO A 406 10.26 0.30 17.51
CA PRO A 406 9.68 -0.22 16.28
C PRO A 406 9.47 0.92 15.28
N PHE A 407 9.41 0.56 14.00
CA PHE A 407 9.18 1.53 12.93
C PHE A 407 8.15 1.01 11.92
N PHE A 408 7.15 1.85 11.66
CA PHE A 408 6.07 1.62 10.71
C PHE A 408 6.07 2.72 9.64
N ILE A 409 5.57 2.38 8.45
CA ILE A 409 5.36 3.32 7.35
C ILE A 409 3.86 3.35 7.04
N SER A 410 3.13 4.29 7.62
CA SER A 410 1.66 4.36 7.46
C SER A 410 1.20 4.85 6.09
N GLU A 411 2.05 5.53 5.30
CA GLU A 411 1.74 5.87 3.91
C GLU A 411 2.97 5.78 3.01
N TRP A 412 2.82 5.08 1.87
CA TRP A 412 3.72 5.16 0.73
C TRP A 412 2.99 4.93 -0.59
N ASP A 413 3.49 5.50 -1.69
CA ASP A 413 3.06 5.12 -3.05
C ASP A 413 4.06 5.51 -4.15
N ASN A 414 3.95 4.86 -5.31
CA ASN A 414 4.45 5.36 -6.60
C ASN A 414 3.22 5.68 -7.48
N ALA A 415 2.84 6.95 -7.55
CA ALA A 415 1.50 7.35 -8.02
C ALA A 415 1.30 7.17 -9.54
N TRP A 416 0.11 6.73 -9.95
CA TRP A 416 -0.29 6.81 -11.37
C TRP A 416 -0.51 8.31 -11.72
N PRO A 417 -0.11 8.81 -12.90
CA PRO A 417 0.23 8.07 -14.11
C PRO A 417 1.73 7.91 -14.43
N ASN A 418 2.62 7.92 -13.42
CA ASN A 418 4.03 7.48 -13.61
C ASN A 418 4.04 6.07 -14.26
N GLU A 419 4.88 5.83 -15.27
CA GLU A 419 4.95 4.54 -15.98
C GLU A 419 5.61 3.43 -15.18
N TRP A 420 6.53 3.77 -14.27
CA TRP A 420 7.56 2.87 -13.74
C TRP A 420 7.12 2.14 -12.45
N ARG A 421 5.82 2.12 -12.15
CA ARG A 421 5.29 1.75 -10.82
C ARG A 421 5.63 0.34 -10.36
N SER A 422 5.85 -0.60 -11.29
CA SER A 422 6.11 -2.02 -10.96
C SER A 422 7.46 -2.31 -10.31
N GLU A 423 8.37 -1.33 -10.22
CA GLU A 423 9.59 -1.48 -9.40
C GLU A 423 9.32 -1.29 -7.88
N SER A 424 8.26 -0.57 -7.51
CA SER A 424 8.06 -0.04 -6.15
C SER A 424 7.80 -1.11 -5.07
N SER A 425 6.81 -1.97 -5.27
CA SER A 425 6.24 -2.79 -4.19
C SER A 425 7.21 -3.87 -3.70
N ILE A 426 7.95 -4.50 -4.62
CA ILE A 426 8.97 -5.49 -4.25
C ILE A 426 10.24 -4.83 -3.67
N LEU A 427 10.65 -3.66 -4.19
CA LEU A 427 11.80 -2.92 -3.69
C LEU A 427 11.59 -2.49 -2.23
N LEU A 428 10.43 -1.89 -1.90
CA LEU A 428 10.15 -1.45 -0.54
C LEU A 428 9.97 -2.63 0.43
N ALA A 429 9.28 -3.70 0.06
CA ALA A 429 9.16 -4.88 0.91
C ALA A 429 10.52 -5.54 1.20
N SER A 430 11.41 -5.60 0.20
CA SER A 430 12.77 -6.10 0.35
C SER A 430 13.65 -5.23 1.23
N VAL A 431 13.63 -3.90 1.03
CA VAL A 431 14.41 -2.97 1.86
C VAL A 431 13.87 -2.95 3.29
N ALA A 432 12.56 -2.97 3.50
CA ALA A 432 11.97 -3.09 4.83
C ALA A 432 12.40 -4.39 5.54
N ALA A 433 12.43 -5.52 4.83
CA ALA A 433 12.92 -6.79 5.37
C ALA A 433 14.43 -6.76 5.70
N LEU A 434 15.26 -6.11 4.86
CA LEU A 434 16.70 -5.90 5.11
C LEU A 434 16.95 -4.99 6.32
N GLN A 435 16.23 -3.88 6.42
CA GLN A 435 16.28 -2.96 7.57
C GLN A 435 15.68 -3.58 8.84
N GLY A 436 14.77 -4.54 8.65
CA GLY A 436 14.02 -5.16 9.71
C GLY A 436 12.86 -4.33 10.26
N TRP A 437 12.35 -3.37 9.49
CA TRP A 437 11.19 -2.54 9.81
C TRP A 437 9.93 -3.39 10.02
N ASP A 438 9.04 -2.97 10.92
CA ASP A 438 7.93 -3.80 11.39
C ASP A 438 6.69 -3.77 10.49
N GLY A 439 6.50 -2.73 9.68
CA GLY A 439 5.39 -2.72 8.72
C GLY A 439 5.28 -1.52 7.79
N LEU A 440 4.47 -1.70 6.74
CA LEU A 440 4.15 -0.68 5.73
C LEU A 440 2.69 -0.80 5.28
N ALA A 441 2.03 0.32 5.02
CA ALA A 441 0.73 0.40 4.36
C ALA A 441 0.80 1.29 3.11
N ILE A 442 0.28 0.77 1.98
CA ILE A 442 0.21 1.55 0.72
C ILE A 442 -0.96 2.54 0.76
N HIS A 443 -0.71 3.79 0.39
CA HIS A 443 -1.73 4.84 0.31
C HIS A 443 -2.19 5.00 -1.15
N THR A 444 -3.41 4.64 -1.53
CA THR A 444 -4.50 4.05 -0.72
C THR A 444 -5.15 2.91 -1.50
N TYR A 445 -5.85 2.01 -0.80
CA TYR A 445 -6.72 1.05 -1.46
C TYR A 445 -7.69 1.77 -2.39
N ARG A 446 -8.47 2.73 -1.86
CA ARG A 446 -9.32 3.69 -2.58
C ARG A 446 -9.99 4.69 -1.62
N TYR A 447 -10.40 5.85 -2.15
CA TYR A 447 -11.24 6.83 -1.44
C TYR A 447 -12.76 6.55 -1.53
N SER A 448 -13.20 5.59 -2.35
CA SER A 448 -14.62 5.39 -2.73
C SER A 448 -15.14 3.98 -2.48
N LEU A 449 -16.46 3.81 -2.58
CA LEU A 449 -17.15 2.51 -2.50
C LEU A 449 -17.59 1.99 -3.89
N ASP A 450 -17.00 2.50 -4.98
CA ASP A 450 -17.39 2.09 -6.33
C ASP A 450 -16.98 0.64 -6.61
N GLU A 451 -17.97 -0.22 -6.85
CA GLU A 451 -17.79 -1.63 -7.25
C GLU A 451 -17.53 -1.75 -8.76
N ASN A 452 -18.21 -0.93 -9.57
CA ASN A 452 -18.05 -0.92 -11.03
C ASN A 452 -16.92 0.04 -11.44
N VAL A 453 -15.68 -0.47 -11.39
CA VAL A 453 -14.45 0.26 -11.77
C VAL A 453 -13.49 -0.66 -12.53
N ASP A 454 -13.33 -0.39 -13.82
CA ASP A 454 -12.46 -1.13 -14.73
C ASP A 454 -11.28 -0.29 -15.27
N MET A 455 -10.95 0.80 -14.59
CA MET A 455 -9.83 1.70 -14.93
C MET A 455 -9.05 2.15 -13.67
N ILE A 456 -7.77 2.47 -13.84
CA ILE A 456 -6.95 3.15 -12.83
C ILE A 456 -7.34 4.64 -12.79
N GLY A 457 -7.38 5.24 -11.60
CA GLY A 457 -7.57 6.69 -11.48
C GLY A 457 -8.90 7.21 -12.03
N LYS A 458 -9.98 6.44 -11.81
CA LYS A 458 -11.34 6.73 -12.30
C LYS A 458 -11.73 8.19 -12.06
N PRO A 459 -12.00 8.99 -13.11
CA PRO A 459 -12.39 10.38 -12.95
C PRO A 459 -13.69 10.55 -12.17
N ILE A 460 -13.67 11.51 -11.24
CA ILE A 460 -14.82 11.99 -10.48
C ILE A 460 -15.23 13.39 -10.98
N THR A 461 -16.44 13.84 -10.64
CA THR A 461 -16.94 15.17 -10.99
C THR A 461 -15.98 16.28 -10.53
N GLY A 462 -15.39 17.02 -11.47
CA GLY A 462 -14.41 18.08 -11.19
C GLY A 462 -12.98 17.60 -10.88
N GLY A 463 -12.72 16.28 -10.89
CA GLY A 463 -11.39 15.71 -10.76
C GLY A 463 -10.70 15.89 -9.40
N ALA A 464 -11.43 16.30 -8.35
CA ALA A 464 -10.86 16.60 -7.04
C ALA A 464 -11.80 16.19 -5.89
N ILE A 465 -11.22 15.76 -4.76
CA ILE A 465 -11.96 15.55 -3.50
C ILE A 465 -11.42 16.49 -2.43
N GLY A 466 -12.29 17.21 -1.73
CA GLY A 466 -11.88 18.15 -0.67
C GLY A 466 -10.89 19.21 -1.16
N ASN A 467 -11.04 19.68 -2.41
CA ASN A 467 -10.13 20.57 -3.14
C ASN A 467 -8.75 19.98 -3.54
N GLY A 468 -8.50 18.68 -3.30
CA GLY A 468 -7.30 17.98 -3.74
C GLY A 468 -7.51 17.20 -5.05
N TYR A 469 -6.87 17.65 -6.15
CA TYR A 469 -6.95 16.99 -7.47
C TYR A 469 -6.32 15.59 -7.52
N HIS A 470 -5.32 15.33 -6.66
CA HIS A 470 -4.74 13.99 -6.50
C HIS A 470 -5.76 12.98 -5.91
N ARG A 471 -6.70 13.44 -5.08
CA ARG A 471 -7.72 12.54 -4.49
C ARG A 471 -8.76 12.06 -5.51
N GLY A 472 -8.77 12.60 -6.73
CA GLY A 472 -9.48 12.04 -7.88
C GLY A 472 -8.80 10.78 -8.45
N GLY A 473 -8.59 9.77 -7.60
CA GLY A 473 -8.09 8.44 -7.95
C GLY A 473 -6.59 8.29 -8.25
N VAL A 474 -5.77 9.35 -8.14
CA VAL A 474 -4.33 9.30 -8.49
C VAL A 474 -3.56 8.31 -7.59
N PHE A 475 -4.05 8.13 -6.36
CA PHE A 475 -3.54 7.19 -5.36
C PHE A 475 -4.43 5.94 -5.17
N ASP A 476 -5.48 5.71 -5.97
CA ASP A 476 -6.29 4.48 -5.84
C ASP A 476 -5.49 3.28 -6.38
N THR A 477 -5.08 2.36 -5.50
CA THR A 477 -4.20 1.23 -5.87
C THR A 477 -4.93 -0.09 -6.09
N PHE A 478 -6.15 -0.28 -5.57
CA PHE A 478 -6.79 -1.61 -5.45
C PHE A 478 -6.82 -2.46 -6.73
N ASN A 479 -6.92 -1.83 -7.91
CA ASN A 479 -6.99 -2.49 -9.21
C ASN A 479 -5.76 -2.26 -10.11
N ASP A 480 -4.75 -1.49 -9.69
CA ASP A 480 -3.55 -1.21 -10.49
C ASP A 480 -2.64 -2.45 -10.58
N PRO A 481 -2.51 -3.08 -11.77
CA PRO A 481 -1.71 -4.30 -11.91
C PRO A 481 -0.21 -4.06 -11.69
N ALA A 482 0.29 -2.84 -11.97
CA ALA A 482 1.70 -2.53 -11.78
C ALA A 482 2.09 -2.48 -10.30
N LYS A 483 1.17 -2.09 -9.40
CA LYS A 483 1.42 -2.04 -7.95
C LYS A 483 0.83 -3.23 -7.22
N PHE A 484 -0.51 -3.26 -7.14
CA PHE A 484 -1.23 -4.23 -6.33
C PHE A 484 -1.07 -5.66 -6.85
N GLY A 485 -0.73 -5.83 -8.13
CA GLY A 485 -0.43 -7.15 -8.69
C GLY A 485 0.86 -7.79 -8.18
N LEU A 486 1.80 -7.02 -7.63
CA LEU A 486 3.03 -7.55 -7.03
C LEU A 486 2.91 -7.83 -5.53
N PHE A 487 1.74 -7.57 -4.92
CA PHE A 487 1.55 -7.70 -3.48
C PHE A 487 1.74 -9.12 -2.97
N TYR A 488 1.46 -10.14 -3.79
CA TYR A 488 1.75 -11.53 -3.46
C TYR A 488 3.22 -11.75 -3.08
N HIS A 489 4.15 -11.23 -3.88
CA HIS A 489 5.59 -11.36 -3.65
C HIS A 489 6.05 -10.48 -2.49
N ALA A 490 5.57 -9.24 -2.43
CA ALA A 490 5.90 -8.29 -1.36
C ALA A 490 5.48 -8.81 0.04
N ALA A 491 4.27 -9.38 0.15
CA ALA A 491 3.78 -9.99 1.38
C ALA A 491 4.65 -11.18 1.81
N LEU A 492 5.02 -12.07 0.87
CA LEU A 492 5.92 -13.19 1.16
C LEU A 492 7.30 -12.71 1.62
N ILE A 493 7.88 -11.71 0.94
CA ILE A 493 9.18 -11.14 1.28
C ILE A 493 9.21 -10.66 2.74
N LEU A 494 8.25 -9.82 3.13
CA LEU A 494 8.23 -9.19 4.44
C LEU A 494 7.75 -10.13 5.56
N ARG A 495 6.59 -10.78 5.39
CA ARG A 495 5.94 -11.59 6.44
C ARG A 495 6.63 -12.92 6.69
N ARG A 496 7.21 -13.56 5.66
CA ARG A 496 7.95 -14.83 5.80
C ARG A 496 9.45 -14.63 6.07
N ASN A 497 9.94 -13.38 6.02
CA ASN A 497 11.37 -13.04 6.09
C ASN A 497 12.16 -13.79 4.99
N ASP A 498 11.72 -13.69 3.72
CA ASP A 498 12.50 -14.30 2.63
C ASP A 498 13.83 -13.57 2.45
N VAL A 499 13.84 -12.24 2.59
CA VAL A 499 15.05 -11.41 2.67
C VAL A 499 15.49 -11.34 4.13
N LYS A 500 16.78 -11.56 4.39
CA LYS A 500 17.39 -11.46 5.73
C LYS A 500 17.56 -10.00 6.14
N LYS A 501 17.47 -9.74 7.46
CA LYS A 501 17.95 -8.47 8.05
C LYS A 501 19.46 -8.33 7.81
N ALA A 502 19.95 -7.10 7.64
CA ALA A 502 21.34 -6.80 7.29
C ALA A 502 22.36 -7.37 8.29
N GLU A 503 23.57 -7.66 7.80
CA GLU A 503 24.69 -8.14 8.63
C GLU A 503 25.30 -7.04 9.51
N LYS A 504 25.20 -5.76 9.11
CA LYS A 504 25.73 -4.61 9.85
C LYS A 504 24.70 -3.51 10.08
N THR A 505 24.91 -2.73 11.13
CA THR A 505 24.18 -1.49 11.42
C THR A 505 25.07 -0.26 11.27
N VAL A 506 24.55 0.79 10.64
CA VAL A 506 25.17 2.10 10.45
C VAL A 506 24.42 3.12 11.30
N SER A 507 25.07 3.64 12.33
CA SER A 507 24.58 4.79 13.09
C SER A 507 24.88 6.08 12.33
N ILE A 508 23.85 6.77 11.84
CA ILE A 508 24.01 8.14 11.31
C ILE A 508 23.62 9.11 12.42
N LYS A 509 24.58 9.92 12.86
CA LYS A 509 24.33 10.93 13.90
C LYS A 509 23.73 12.19 13.31
N ALA A 510 23.06 12.96 14.16
CA ALA A 510 22.76 14.36 13.93
C ALA A 510 23.66 15.23 14.83
N ASP A 511 24.43 16.16 14.22
CA ASP A 511 25.29 17.10 14.95
C ASP A 511 24.49 18.02 15.88
N ASP A 512 23.31 18.46 15.44
CA ASP A 512 22.41 19.38 16.13
C ASP A 512 20.93 19.12 15.75
N LEU A 513 19.99 19.87 16.32
CA LEU A 513 18.53 19.71 16.08
C LEU A 513 17.94 20.67 15.04
N PHE A 514 18.72 21.65 14.61
CA PHE A 514 18.32 22.81 13.80
C PHE A 514 18.65 22.61 12.31
N THR A 515 19.74 21.90 11.98
CA THR A 515 20.21 21.69 10.60
C THR A 515 19.48 20.55 9.88
N SER A 516 18.67 20.89 8.87
CA SER A 516 18.14 19.97 7.85
C SER A 516 17.60 20.80 6.67
N PRO A 517 17.74 20.38 5.39
CA PRO A 517 18.00 19.00 4.93
C PRO A 517 19.12 18.81 3.88
N ASN A 518 19.73 17.61 3.88
CA ASN A 518 20.15 16.76 2.73
C ASN A 518 21.31 15.85 3.18
N ILE A 519 20.96 14.72 3.80
CA ILE A 519 21.89 13.81 4.48
C ILE A 519 22.46 12.81 3.47
N LYS A 520 23.71 12.99 3.06
CA LYS A 520 24.40 12.12 2.10
C LYS A 520 24.65 10.72 2.66
N ALA A 521 24.80 10.61 3.98
CA ALA A 521 25.02 9.33 4.66
C ALA A 521 23.83 8.35 4.50
N LEU A 522 22.65 8.81 4.07
CA LEU A 522 21.48 7.97 3.75
C LEU A 522 21.46 7.46 2.30
N GLU A 523 22.27 8.02 1.40
CA GLU A 523 22.28 7.68 -0.03
C GLU A 523 22.83 6.25 -0.23
N LEU A 524 21.97 5.32 -0.67
CA LEU A 524 22.20 3.87 -0.81
C LEU A 524 22.52 3.09 0.47
N THR A 525 22.85 3.73 1.59
CA THR A 525 23.23 3.04 2.84
C THR A 525 22.16 2.09 3.36
N ALA A 526 20.88 2.48 3.30
CA ALA A 526 19.74 1.65 3.71
C ALA A 526 19.43 0.48 2.76
N GLU A 527 20.16 0.35 1.65
CA GLU A 527 20.09 -0.78 0.72
C GLU A 527 21.33 -1.69 0.86
N LYS A 528 22.35 -1.21 1.58
CA LYS A 528 23.60 -1.92 1.88
C LYS A 528 23.58 -2.58 3.27
N HIS A 529 23.15 -1.83 4.28
CA HIS A 529 23.25 -2.13 5.71
C HIS A 529 22.00 -1.64 6.45
N ARG A 530 21.72 -2.11 7.67
CA ARG A 530 20.69 -1.48 8.53
C ARG A 530 21.14 -0.07 8.87
N VAL A 531 20.26 0.92 8.80
CA VAL A 531 20.54 2.31 9.22
C VAL A 531 19.80 2.57 10.53
N GLU A 532 20.42 3.26 11.49
CA GLU A 532 19.74 3.89 12.62
C GLU A 532 20.09 5.37 12.70
N ILE A 533 19.12 6.23 13.01
CA ILE A 533 19.41 7.62 13.36
C ILE A 533 19.76 7.74 14.85
N VAL A 534 20.79 8.54 15.13
CA VAL A 534 21.28 8.86 16.48
C VAL A 534 21.14 10.37 16.70
N LEU A 535 20.03 10.77 17.33
CA LEU A 535 19.77 12.16 17.69
C LEU A 535 20.70 12.62 18.84
N PRO A 536 20.87 13.94 19.06
CA PRO A 536 21.69 14.45 20.15
C PRO A 536 21.31 13.87 21.52
N ASN A 537 22.31 13.56 22.33
CA ASN A 537 22.23 12.81 23.60
C ASN A 537 21.95 11.30 23.47
N MET A 538 21.70 10.76 22.27
CA MET A 538 21.68 9.31 22.05
C MET A 538 23.11 8.76 21.85
N ARG A 539 23.30 7.49 22.21
CA ARG A 539 24.55 6.75 21.96
C ARG A 539 24.40 5.90 20.71
N ALA A 540 25.29 6.12 19.72
CA ALA A 540 25.48 5.24 18.58
C ALA A 540 25.88 3.82 18.99
N LYS A 541 25.31 2.80 18.33
CA LYS A 541 25.53 1.39 18.64
C LYS A 541 25.94 0.55 17.42
N GLY A 542 25.78 1.06 16.20
CA GLY A 542 26.12 0.36 14.97
C GLY A 542 27.62 0.07 14.82
N ASP A 543 27.92 -0.92 13.98
CA ASP A 543 29.27 -1.34 13.59
C ASP A 543 30.03 -0.24 12.83
N ILE A 544 29.27 0.67 12.20
CA ILE A 544 29.76 1.83 11.46
C ILE A 544 29.05 3.07 12.03
N VAL A 545 29.79 4.16 12.17
CA VAL A 545 29.25 5.48 12.55
C VAL A 545 29.58 6.47 11.44
N LEU A 546 28.57 7.20 10.97
CA LEU A 546 28.70 8.25 9.96
C LEU A 546 28.11 9.57 10.49
N GLU A 547 28.69 10.68 10.06
CA GLU A 547 28.13 12.02 10.24
C GLU A 547 27.32 12.41 8.98
N PRO A 548 26.38 13.38 9.02
CA PRO A 548 25.37 13.58 7.97
C PRO A 548 25.88 13.82 6.53
N ASN A 549 27.11 14.33 6.41
CA ASN A 549 27.75 14.69 5.15
C ASN A 549 28.63 13.59 4.53
N ASP A 550 28.82 12.47 5.23
CA ASP A 550 29.59 11.33 4.74
C ASP A 550 28.91 10.63 3.55
N SER A 551 29.65 9.77 2.85
CA SER A 551 29.11 8.95 1.76
C SER A 551 29.86 7.63 1.62
N ILE A 552 29.10 6.54 1.55
CA ILE A 552 29.63 5.22 1.18
C ILE A 552 30.07 5.22 -0.29
N ASP A 553 31.01 4.34 -0.66
CA ASP A 553 31.55 4.31 -2.03
C ASP A 553 30.51 3.88 -3.08
N ASP A 554 29.54 3.04 -2.69
CA ASP A 554 28.37 2.65 -3.47
C ASP A 554 27.61 3.86 -4.05
N ALA A 555 27.42 4.92 -3.26
CA ALA A 555 26.75 6.15 -3.69
C ALA A 555 27.55 6.91 -4.75
N LYS A 556 28.88 6.82 -4.71
CA LYS A 556 29.80 7.40 -5.72
C LYS A 556 29.83 6.55 -6.99
N LEU A 557 29.66 5.23 -6.85
CA LEU A 557 29.52 4.28 -7.96
C LEU A 557 28.11 4.32 -8.60
N LEU A 558 27.11 4.84 -7.91
CA LEU A 558 25.67 4.78 -8.29
C LEU A 558 25.18 3.33 -8.44
N GLU A 559 25.66 2.46 -7.56
CA GLU A 559 25.46 1.01 -7.59
C GLU A 559 25.69 0.43 -6.19
N VAL A 560 24.77 -0.43 -5.71
CA VAL A 560 24.78 -0.99 -4.36
C VAL A 560 24.38 -2.47 -4.35
N THR A 561 25.01 -3.23 -3.46
CA THR A 561 24.62 -4.60 -3.09
C THR A 561 24.52 -4.67 -1.57
N SER A 562 23.46 -5.28 -1.04
CA SER A 562 23.31 -5.58 0.39
C SER A 562 24.49 -6.41 0.94
N ASP A 563 24.81 -6.27 2.22
CA ASP A 563 25.82 -7.10 2.89
C ASP A 563 25.45 -8.60 2.89
N THR A 564 24.16 -8.91 3.06
CA THR A 564 23.57 -10.24 2.88
C THR A 564 23.71 -10.81 1.45
N LYS A 565 23.99 -9.93 0.46
CA LYS A 565 24.04 -10.19 -0.99
C LYS A 565 22.72 -10.64 -1.61
N GLU A 566 21.60 -10.46 -0.90
CA GLU A 566 20.27 -10.84 -1.38
C GLU A 566 19.59 -9.74 -2.21
N LEU A 567 20.03 -8.48 -2.09
CA LEU A 567 19.55 -7.33 -2.85
C LEU A 567 20.67 -6.62 -3.63
N TYR A 568 20.32 -6.07 -4.80
CA TYR A 568 21.17 -5.23 -5.63
C TYR A 568 20.36 -4.16 -6.37
N ARG A 569 20.96 -2.98 -6.58
CA ARG A 569 20.45 -1.92 -7.46
C ARG A 569 21.58 -1.16 -8.15
N ASN A 570 21.44 -0.92 -9.45
CA ASN A 570 22.34 -0.07 -10.25
C ASN A 570 21.55 1.07 -10.90
N LEU A 571 21.86 2.30 -10.50
CA LEU A 571 21.10 3.49 -10.86
C LEU A 571 21.43 3.97 -12.28
N LYS A 572 22.66 3.74 -12.75
CA LYS A 572 23.10 4.08 -14.13
C LYS A 572 22.36 3.23 -15.17
N LYS A 573 22.21 1.93 -14.89
CA LYS A 573 21.42 0.98 -15.69
C LYS A 573 19.92 1.11 -15.43
N ARG A 574 19.54 1.59 -14.23
CA ARG A 574 18.17 1.64 -13.70
C ARG A 574 17.56 0.23 -13.60
N ILE A 575 18.31 -0.69 -13.00
CA ILE A 575 17.91 -2.08 -12.73
C ILE A 575 18.15 -2.45 -11.27
N GLY A 576 17.50 -3.51 -10.81
CA GLY A 576 17.88 -4.20 -9.59
C GLY A 576 17.41 -5.66 -9.58
N TRP A 577 17.83 -6.40 -8.56
CA TRP A 577 17.39 -7.79 -8.35
C TRP A 577 17.25 -8.15 -6.87
N ILE A 578 16.54 -9.26 -6.64
CA ILE A 578 16.32 -9.93 -5.35
C ILE A 578 16.73 -11.39 -5.54
N ASP A 579 17.57 -11.95 -4.68
CA ASP A 579 18.15 -13.30 -4.81
C ASP A 579 18.13 -14.11 -3.49
N THR A 580 16.94 -14.38 -2.94
CA THR A 580 16.79 -15.18 -1.71
C THR A 580 16.50 -16.65 -2.01
N GLN A 581 16.55 -17.55 -1.03
CA GLN A 581 16.23 -18.97 -1.26
C GLN A 581 14.78 -19.22 -1.69
N LYS A 582 13.83 -18.39 -1.23
CA LYS A 582 12.39 -18.57 -1.44
C LYS A 582 11.79 -17.60 -2.46
N THR A 583 12.44 -16.48 -2.77
CA THR A 583 11.98 -15.46 -3.72
C THR A 583 13.14 -14.91 -4.55
N LYS A 584 12.96 -14.85 -5.87
CA LYS A 584 13.84 -14.15 -6.81
C LYS A 584 13.07 -13.05 -7.54
N ALA A 585 13.73 -11.97 -7.91
CA ALA A 585 13.17 -11.03 -8.88
C ALA A 585 14.24 -10.28 -9.65
N VAL A 586 13.89 -9.79 -10.84
CA VAL A 586 14.60 -8.74 -11.59
C VAL A 586 13.63 -7.61 -11.88
N TYR A 587 14.06 -6.36 -11.76
CA TYR A 587 13.19 -5.19 -11.96
C TYR A 587 13.93 -4.01 -12.60
N GLY A 588 13.16 -3.10 -13.22
CA GLY A 588 13.67 -1.92 -13.90
C GLY A 588 13.89 -2.16 -15.40
N PHE A 589 14.89 -1.47 -15.98
CA PHE A 589 15.17 -1.45 -17.42
C PHE A 589 15.96 -2.69 -17.90
N VAL A 590 15.50 -3.88 -17.53
CA VAL A 590 16.23 -5.15 -17.65
C VAL A 590 16.41 -5.66 -19.09
N GLY A 591 15.60 -5.22 -20.06
CA GLY A 591 15.56 -5.77 -21.43
C GLY A 591 16.81 -5.57 -22.29
N LYS A 592 17.85 -4.90 -21.76
CA LYS A 592 19.15 -4.70 -22.45
C LYS A 592 20.32 -5.42 -21.78
N GLU A 593 20.09 -6.09 -20.65
CA GLU A 593 21.14 -6.73 -19.85
C GLU A 593 21.47 -8.16 -20.31
N GLY A 594 20.62 -8.77 -21.15
CA GLY A 594 20.81 -10.12 -21.65
C GLY A 594 20.34 -11.18 -20.64
N GLU A 595 21.24 -12.07 -20.22
CA GLU A 595 20.97 -13.06 -19.18
C GLU A 595 21.35 -12.52 -17.80
N ILE A 596 20.34 -12.33 -16.93
CA ILE A 596 20.55 -12.07 -15.51
C ILE A 596 20.51 -13.41 -14.77
N SER A 597 21.69 -13.93 -14.42
CA SER A 597 21.87 -15.15 -13.63
C SER A 597 21.86 -14.84 -12.13
N LEU A 598 20.89 -15.39 -11.40
CA LEU A 598 20.81 -15.39 -9.94
C LEU A 598 21.05 -16.81 -9.39
N ASN A 599 21.07 -17.00 -8.07
CA ASN A 599 21.16 -18.35 -7.50
C ASN A 599 19.92 -19.18 -7.87
N ASP A 600 20.14 -20.37 -8.43
CA ASP A 600 19.13 -21.30 -8.96
C ASP A 600 18.13 -20.78 -10.02
N VAL A 601 18.07 -19.49 -10.37
CA VAL A 601 17.17 -18.96 -11.42
C VAL A 601 17.90 -18.03 -12.38
N ARG A 602 17.60 -18.14 -13.68
CA ARG A 602 18.09 -17.23 -14.72
C ARG A 602 16.92 -16.56 -15.44
N PHE A 603 17.07 -15.27 -15.72
CA PHE A 603 16.10 -14.46 -16.45
C PHE A 603 16.74 -13.90 -17.73
N SER A 604 16.09 -14.11 -18.87
CA SER A 604 16.43 -13.47 -20.14
C SER A 604 15.21 -12.70 -20.65
N VAL A 605 15.10 -11.44 -20.25
CA VAL A 605 13.95 -10.56 -20.54
C VAL A 605 14.22 -9.77 -21.83
N LYS A 606 13.24 -9.69 -22.74
CA LYS A 606 13.32 -8.90 -23.99
C LYS A 606 12.60 -7.54 -23.87
N THR A 607 11.54 -7.44 -23.07
CA THR A 607 10.80 -6.18 -22.83
C THR A 607 11.68 -5.15 -22.12
N ASP A 608 11.64 -3.88 -22.56
CA ASP A 608 12.61 -2.84 -22.17
C ASP A 608 12.57 -2.48 -20.68
N PHE A 609 11.38 -2.43 -20.08
CA PHE A 609 11.15 -2.25 -18.65
C PHE A 609 10.17 -3.33 -18.14
N ALA A 610 10.58 -4.04 -17.10
CA ALA A 610 9.80 -5.14 -16.53
C ALA A 610 10.16 -5.36 -15.06
N THR A 611 9.18 -5.81 -14.28
CA THR A 611 9.41 -6.56 -13.04
C THR A 611 9.00 -8.00 -13.27
N VAL A 612 9.92 -8.94 -13.06
CA VAL A 612 9.67 -10.38 -13.11
C VAL A 612 10.10 -10.97 -11.78
N ALA A 613 9.14 -11.51 -11.02
CA ALA A 613 9.34 -12.05 -9.68
C ALA A 613 8.80 -13.48 -9.59
N ILE A 614 9.55 -14.37 -8.93
CA ILE A 614 9.17 -15.76 -8.67
C ILE A 614 9.35 -16.09 -7.20
N SER A 615 8.32 -16.67 -6.58
CA SER A 615 8.33 -17.03 -5.16
C SER A 615 7.79 -18.44 -4.94
N SER A 616 8.43 -19.20 -4.04
CA SER A 616 7.85 -20.41 -3.49
C SER A 616 6.61 -20.08 -2.66
N LEU A 617 5.54 -20.85 -2.85
CA LEU A 617 4.30 -20.80 -2.07
C LEU A 617 4.28 -21.85 -0.95
N THR A 618 5.43 -22.43 -0.64
CA THR A 618 5.66 -23.41 0.44
C THR A 618 6.76 -22.90 1.38
N ASP A 619 7.20 -23.72 2.34
CA ASP A 619 8.40 -23.45 3.13
C ASP A 619 9.71 -23.96 2.52
N GLU A 620 9.65 -24.62 1.36
CA GLU A 620 10.83 -25.04 0.60
C GLU A 620 11.43 -23.90 -0.23
N PRO A 621 12.78 -23.86 -0.39
CA PRO A 621 13.43 -23.08 -1.44
C PRO A 621 12.88 -23.35 -2.84
N ILE A 622 13.03 -22.41 -3.77
CA ILE A 622 12.52 -22.52 -5.15
C ILE A 622 13.01 -23.79 -5.87
N ARG A 623 14.23 -24.24 -5.56
CA ARG A 623 14.84 -25.45 -6.11
C ARG A 623 14.13 -26.76 -5.71
N SER A 624 13.60 -26.85 -4.48
CA SER A 624 12.95 -28.05 -3.91
C SER A 624 11.44 -27.92 -3.75
N SER A 625 10.86 -26.73 -3.99
CA SER A 625 9.42 -26.47 -3.93
C SER A 625 8.68 -26.96 -5.18
N ASP A 626 7.46 -27.47 -4.99
CA ASP A 626 6.54 -27.97 -6.02
C ASP A 626 5.37 -27.01 -6.31
N ASN A 627 5.36 -25.82 -5.70
CA ASN A 627 4.32 -24.81 -5.90
C ASN A 627 4.95 -23.41 -5.84
N LEU A 628 5.09 -22.77 -7.00
CA LEU A 628 5.65 -21.43 -7.16
C LEU A 628 4.63 -20.51 -7.83
N LEU A 629 4.66 -19.22 -7.48
CA LEU A 629 4.07 -18.14 -8.27
C LEU A 629 5.17 -17.42 -9.04
N LEU A 630 4.93 -17.14 -10.32
CA LEU A 630 5.66 -16.17 -11.13
C LEU A 630 4.71 -15.01 -11.49
N THR A 631 5.12 -13.78 -11.21
CA THR A 631 4.47 -12.55 -11.71
C THR A 631 5.42 -11.80 -12.64
N ALA A 632 4.92 -11.33 -13.78
CA ALA A 632 5.67 -10.53 -14.74
C ALA A 632 4.84 -9.33 -15.21
N VAL A 633 5.24 -8.11 -14.83
CA VAL A 633 4.50 -6.88 -15.16
C VAL A 633 5.42 -5.67 -15.35
N GLY A 634 5.16 -4.92 -16.43
CA GLY A 634 5.86 -3.69 -16.79
C GLY A 634 4.93 -2.49 -16.59
N ARG A 635 4.66 -1.77 -17.67
CA ARG A 635 3.74 -0.62 -17.66
C ARG A 635 2.28 -1.11 -17.58
N ALA A 636 1.46 -0.38 -16.82
CA ALA A 636 0.00 -0.54 -16.82
C ALA A 636 -0.66 0.85 -16.88
N ASP A 637 -1.69 0.99 -17.73
CA ASP A 637 -2.38 2.25 -18.02
C ASP A 637 -3.82 1.96 -18.54
N ASN A 638 -4.66 2.97 -18.70
CA ASN A 638 -6.02 2.75 -19.21
C ASN A 638 -6.06 2.62 -20.74
N THR A 639 -7.14 2.05 -21.27
CA THR A 639 -7.38 2.00 -22.72
C THR A 639 -7.52 3.42 -23.27
N ASN A 640 -6.84 3.71 -24.39
CA ASN A 640 -6.87 4.99 -25.11
C ASN A 640 -6.40 6.24 -24.33
N SER A 641 -5.66 6.09 -23.21
CA SER A 641 -5.02 7.22 -22.50
C SER A 641 -4.04 7.98 -23.40
N LYS A 642 -4.00 9.31 -23.27
CA LYS A 642 -3.18 10.20 -24.11
C LYS A 642 -2.32 11.10 -23.24
N TYR A 643 -1.10 11.34 -23.72
CA TYR A 643 -0.07 12.10 -23.01
C TYR A 643 0.65 13.04 -23.98
N ASN A 644 1.39 14.01 -23.44
CA ASN A 644 2.41 14.73 -24.21
C ASN A 644 3.56 13.78 -24.63
N GLN A 645 4.44 14.27 -25.51
CA GLN A 645 5.55 13.49 -26.08
C GLN A 645 6.47 12.88 -25.02
N ASP A 646 6.78 13.65 -23.97
CA ASP A 646 7.71 13.24 -22.90
C ASP A 646 7.03 12.43 -21.78
N ARG A 647 5.71 12.19 -21.90
CA ARG A 647 4.84 11.54 -20.91
C ARG A 647 4.98 12.13 -19.50
N THR A 648 4.99 13.46 -19.41
CA THR A 648 4.94 14.27 -18.18
C THR A 648 3.64 15.06 -18.03
N GLN A 649 2.72 14.98 -19.01
CA GLN A 649 1.38 15.54 -18.93
C GLN A 649 0.36 14.56 -19.51
N GLN A 650 -0.65 14.20 -18.71
CA GLN A 650 -1.81 13.42 -19.13
C GLN A 650 -2.84 14.36 -19.78
N LEU A 651 -3.08 14.15 -21.07
CA LEU A 651 -4.03 14.93 -21.88
C LEU A 651 -5.43 14.30 -21.88
N ASP A 652 -5.49 12.97 -21.69
CA ASP A 652 -6.71 12.18 -21.63
C ASP A 652 -6.44 10.96 -20.71
N PRO A 653 -7.20 10.76 -19.62
CA PRO A 653 -7.00 9.61 -18.73
C PRO A 653 -7.40 8.28 -19.36
N GLY A 654 -8.06 8.27 -20.51
CA GLY A 654 -8.56 7.06 -21.17
C GLY A 654 -9.81 6.51 -20.48
N HIS A 655 -10.10 5.23 -20.75
CA HIS A 655 -11.25 4.50 -20.20
C HIS A 655 -10.89 3.04 -19.91
N GLY A 656 -11.75 2.32 -19.20
CA GLY A 656 -11.58 0.88 -18.99
C GLY A 656 -11.74 0.06 -20.29
N PRO A 657 -11.17 -1.16 -20.37
CA PRO A 657 -10.42 -1.85 -19.33
C PRO A 657 -9.00 -1.31 -19.12
N ILE A 658 -8.38 -1.64 -17.98
CA ILE A 658 -6.95 -1.47 -17.73
C ILE A 658 -6.17 -2.36 -18.69
N LEU A 659 -5.10 -1.83 -19.27
CA LEU A 659 -4.15 -2.54 -20.09
C LEU A 659 -2.84 -2.79 -19.33
N ILE A 660 -2.24 -3.97 -19.52
CA ILE A 660 -0.86 -4.26 -19.12
C ILE A 660 0.01 -4.47 -20.35
N GLU A 661 1.26 -4.04 -20.27
CA GLU A 661 2.31 -4.41 -21.21
C GLU A 661 2.73 -5.87 -20.98
N ILE A 662 2.79 -6.65 -22.07
CA ILE A 662 3.24 -8.04 -22.01
C ILE A 662 4.75 -8.12 -21.86
N ILE A 663 5.18 -8.89 -20.86
CA ILE A 663 6.59 -9.17 -20.62
C ILE A 663 6.98 -10.45 -21.35
N GLU A 664 7.86 -10.28 -22.34
CA GLU A 664 8.48 -11.37 -23.07
C GLU A 664 9.78 -11.75 -22.39
N ALA A 665 9.85 -12.95 -21.84
CA ALA A 665 11.01 -13.43 -21.09
C ALA A 665 11.14 -14.96 -21.13
N THR A 666 12.38 -15.45 -21.22
CA THR A 666 12.70 -16.85 -20.92
C THR A 666 13.15 -16.96 -19.46
N ILE A 667 12.60 -17.92 -18.73
CA ILE A 667 12.94 -18.25 -17.35
C ILE A 667 13.53 -19.66 -17.32
N GLU A 668 14.64 -19.82 -16.58
CA GLU A 668 15.24 -21.11 -16.29
C GLU A 668 15.40 -21.29 -14.77
N ILE A 669 14.96 -22.43 -14.24
CA ILE A 669 14.97 -22.76 -12.82
C ILE A 669 15.77 -24.05 -12.62
N LYS A 670 16.85 -24.02 -11.84
CA LYS A 670 17.53 -25.22 -11.34
C LYS A 670 16.63 -25.85 -10.28
N THR A 671 16.11 -27.04 -10.54
CA THR A 671 15.09 -27.67 -9.69
C THR A 671 15.20 -29.18 -9.66
N GLU A 672 14.79 -29.76 -8.54
CA GLU A 672 14.74 -31.20 -8.32
C GLU A 672 13.38 -31.80 -8.73
N LYS A 673 12.37 -30.94 -9.01
CA LYS A 673 11.04 -31.33 -9.48
C LYS A 673 11.03 -31.51 -11.00
N LYS A 674 10.89 -32.78 -11.44
CA LYS A 674 10.95 -33.17 -12.86
C LYS A 674 9.63 -33.02 -13.63
N ASN A 675 8.53 -32.75 -12.94
CA ASN A 675 7.18 -32.72 -13.48
C ASN A 675 6.46 -31.37 -13.24
N LEU A 676 7.23 -30.28 -13.12
CA LEU A 676 6.66 -28.94 -13.10
C LEU A 676 5.93 -28.63 -14.41
N ARG A 677 4.83 -27.90 -14.32
CA ARG A 677 4.10 -27.30 -15.45
C ARG A 677 3.78 -25.85 -15.11
N VAL A 678 3.85 -24.97 -16.11
CA VAL A 678 3.52 -23.55 -15.97
C VAL A 678 2.12 -23.31 -16.52
N MET A 679 1.23 -22.75 -15.71
CA MET A 679 -0.15 -22.40 -16.05
C MET A 679 -0.31 -20.89 -16.06
N SER A 680 -0.73 -20.30 -17.18
CA SER A 680 -1.05 -18.87 -17.25
C SER A 680 -2.45 -18.61 -16.67
N ILE A 681 -2.57 -17.60 -15.80
CA ILE A 681 -3.77 -17.31 -15.01
C ILE A 681 -4.35 -15.93 -15.37
N ASN A 682 -5.62 -15.85 -15.74
CA ASN A 682 -6.29 -14.57 -16.05
C ASN A 682 -6.76 -13.81 -14.78
N PRO A 683 -7.29 -12.57 -14.87
CA PRO A 683 -7.70 -11.80 -13.70
C PRO A 683 -8.84 -12.45 -12.88
N GLN A 684 -9.54 -13.43 -13.44
CA GLN A 684 -10.62 -14.19 -12.81
C GLN A 684 -10.15 -15.54 -12.23
N GLY A 685 -8.84 -15.82 -12.21
CA GLY A 685 -8.27 -17.06 -11.67
C GLY A 685 -8.35 -18.27 -12.61
N SER A 686 -8.84 -18.10 -13.84
CA SER A 686 -8.93 -19.18 -14.82
C SER A 686 -7.59 -19.44 -15.49
N ILE A 687 -7.23 -20.72 -15.62
CA ILE A 687 -6.11 -21.16 -16.46
C ILE A 687 -6.45 -20.86 -17.92
N THR A 688 -5.65 -20.02 -18.59
CA THR A 688 -5.80 -19.71 -20.02
C THR A 688 -5.08 -20.71 -20.92
N GLY A 689 -4.01 -21.32 -20.41
CA GLY A 689 -3.23 -22.36 -21.08
C GLY A 689 -1.99 -22.76 -20.27
N TYR A 690 -1.26 -23.74 -20.80
CA TYR A 690 -0.01 -24.23 -20.23
C TYR A 690 1.16 -23.79 -21.12
N MET A 691 2.24 -23.26 -20.54
CA MET A 691 3.41 -22.85 -21.32
C MET A 691 4.18 -24.08 -21.85
N PRO A 692 4.60 -24.08 -23.12
CA PRO A 692 5.65 -24.97 -23.59
C PRO A 692 6.88 -24.88 -22.68
N SER A 693 7.32 -26.03 -22.17
CA SER A 693 8.36 -26.13 -21.15
C SER A 693 9.20 -27.40 -21.31
N GLU A 694 10.48 -27.31 -20.97
CA GLU A 694 11.45 -28.40 -21.03
C GLU A 694 12.08 -28.62 -19.64
N TYR A 695 12.21 -29.87 -19.20
CA TYR A 695 13.09 -30.24 -18.08
C TYR A 695 14.28 -31.02 -18.61
N LYS A 696 15.49 -30.49 -18.42
CA LYS A 696 16.73 -31.09 -18.92
C LYS A 696 17.92 -30.79 -18.01
N ASP A 697 18.73 -31.81 -17.73
CA ASP A 697 20.00 -31.71 -17.01
C ASP A 697 19.95 -30.96 -15.66
N GLY A 698 18.80 -30.98 -14.98
CA GLY A 698 18.56 -30.29 -13.69
C GLY A 698 17.90 -28.91 -13.81
N VAL A 699 17.58 -28.46 -15.02
CA VAL A 699 16.98 -27.15 -15.33
C VAL A 699 15.59 -27.33 -15.93
N PHE A 700 14.61 -26.63 -15.37
CA PHE A 700 13.28 -26.43 -15.94
C PHE A 700 13.25 -25.07 -16.67
N ARG A 701 12.91 -25.07 -17.96
CA ARG A 701 12.95 -23.90 -18.85
C ARG A 701 11.60 -23.66 -19.52
N PHE A 702 11.21 -22.40 -19.62
CA PHE A 702 10.02 -21.96 -20.36
C PHE A 702 10.14 -20.49 -20.81
N THR A 703 9.27 -20.06 -21.71
CA THR A 703 9.13 -18.67 -22.14
C THR A 703 7.73 -18.17 -21.84
N ILE A 704 7.61 -16.91 -21.41
CA ILE A 704 6.35 -16.19 -21.24
C ILE A 704 6.24 -15.05 -22.25
N GLY A 705 5.02 -14.58 -22.50
CA GLY A 705 4.72 -13.43 -23.36
C GLY A 705 4.53 -13.77 -24.85
N GLU A 706 4.92 -14.97 -25.30
CA GLU A 706 4.65 -15.45 -26.66
C GLU A 706 3.22 -16.04 -26.77
N GLU A 707 2.93 -17.12 -26.02
CA GLU A 707 1.60 -17.76 -25.96
C GLU A 707 0.87 -17.48 -24.63
N PHE A 708 -0.47 -17.67 -24.62
CA PHE A 708 -1.38 -17.51 -23.47
C PHE A 708 -1.04 -16.35 -22.52
N GLN A 709 -0.81 -15.16 -23.09
CA GLN A 709 -0.26 -13.98 -22.43
C GLN A 709 -1.02 -13.58 -21.15
N SER A 710 -0.27 -13.34 -20.06
CA SER A 710 -0.76 -12.87 -18.75
C SER A 710 0.37 -12.19 -17.97
N MET A 711 0.04 -11.58 -16.82
CA MET A 711 1.02 -11.24 -15.79
C MET A 711 1.25 -12.35 -14.75
N TYR A 712 0.31 -13.28 -14.54
CA TYR A 712 0.42 -14.33 -13.52
C TYR A 712 0.59 -15.72 -14.12
N TYR A 713 1.52 -16.48 -13.56
CA TYR A 713 1.76 -17.87 -13.91
C TYR A 713 1.99 -18.72 -12.64
N LEU A 714 1.22 -19.80 -12.48
CA LEU A 714 1.45 -20.79 -11.42
C LEU A 714 2.33 -21.91 -11.97
N ILE A 715 3.37 -22.28 -11.22
CA ILE A 715 4.32 -23.33 -11.59
C ILE A 715 4.19 -24.45 -10.55
N GLN A 716 3.63 -25.59 -10.96
CA GLN A 716 3.27 -26.67 -10.04
C GLN A 716 3.69 -28.05 -10.54
N ALA A 717 4.07 -28.94 -9.62
CA ALA A 717 4.33 -30.34 -9.92
C ALA A 717 3.00 -31.10 -10.09
N LEU A 718 2.75 -31.64 -11.29
CA LEU A 718 1.48 -32.27 -11.71
C LEU A 718 1.68 -33.60 -12.46
#